data_AF-A0AAP2CKZ8-F1
#
_entry.id   AF-A0AAP2CKZ8-F1
#
_cell.length_a   1.000
_cell.length_b   1.000
_cell.length_c   1.000
_cell.angle_alpha   90.00
_cell.angle_beta   90.00
_cell.angle_gamma   90.00
#
_symmetry.space_group_name_H-M   'P 1'
#
loop_
_entity.id
_entity.type
_entity.pdbx_description
1 polymer ?
#
loop_
_entity_poly.entity_id
_entity_poly.type
_entity_poly.pdbx_seq_one_letter_code
_entity_poly.pdbx_strand_id
1 'polypeptide(L)'
;MDYLNGVSQPLDQEVIFDNTAIHQRILDELAKATNYIYVATAWFTDPSLLGALEEKAREGVKVEVIFSDNSANEKLDFSGLKNLGGIVMKIKKSGFGIMHQKFCVIDGRIAISGTYNWSVNAKNNNDESIFISTLHEIIGKYVEHFNKIKGSTEEVKPQNKFIKNLLKGMLPKGKEKAISSSGEEVLPISKKEEEKFTPRKHEYELILDQMIAAEVSNFDRGKLKEEGYQRSKANNGDHQVLGSALDSVYSVFINDINVVEDKKNRLKSKIKEEEIKSIDAEKEKAELQLNTLEIDMASLDEYLISRIVTTKTQVETLENEKKEIEEVEISSLEQKIVSLKESIQALQIEFVKPKIKLFNAIPYGLFLFGTLAYLFIFYSSAAYILVFGEEDFKLARMNDAPVPPPEIFNPNAISLAFERGWVSLAFILLFVFIPLGISICDRLIDKFKKLAFFSGVVIVDVSIAYKVAESLHNINYELGRVDEIWHWTHSYQDTNFYLVFVFGAFGLIMFKYLYKRFIEIFESRDSDLDKQKKMALAQQKQGDIDQHRERIKEFQEELILKDNEILFVKNEIQTLTSTKEFLPSKKANRIEKIKAELNIRIQNIERITTIYSSHIDNDILPISIDSINDRINIYLEGWSNYLHDQYNVNIAMEKGQKALEEARKWKVERVEKKLIDTRILK
;
A
#
# COMPACT_ATOMS: atom_id res chain seq x y z
N MET A 1 -33.69 42.26 30.73
CA MET A 1 -33.61 41.05 31.57
C MET A 1 -33.77 39.82 30.69
N ASP A 2 -32.75 39.24 30.08
CA ASP A 2 -31.51 39.75 29.50
C ASP A 2 -31.18 38.74 28.41
N TYR A 3 -31.22 39.22 27.16
CA TYR A 3 -30.60 38.58 26.01
C TYR A 3 -29.10 38.76 26.17
N LEU A 4 -28.37 37.79 26.73
CA LEU A 4 -26.91 37.76 26.62
C LEU A 4 -26.38 36.32 26.59
N ASN A 5 -25.67 36.07 25.48
CA ASN A 5 -24.48 35.23 25.34
C ASN A 5 -24.64 33.81 24.79
N GLY A 6 -24.59 33.75 23.46
CA GLY A 6 -24.16 32.58 22.69
C GLY A 6 -23.77 32.95 21.26
N VAL A 7 -23.21 34.15 21.04
CA VAL A 7 -22.57 34.49 19.75
C VAL A 7 -21.26 33.72 19.68
N SER A 8 -21.21 32.60 18.97
CA SER A 8 -19.93 32.01 18.54
C SER A 8 -19.79 32.15 17.03
N GLN A 9 -19.11 33.20 16.58
CA GLN A 9 -18.29 33.17 15.35
C GLN A 9 -17.21 34.26 15.43
N PRO A 10 -16.00 34.07 14.86
CA PRO A 10 -15.43 32.83 14.29
C PRO A 10 -14.06 32.49 14.94
N LEU A 11 -13.69 31.21 14.96
CA LEU A 11 -12.36 30.82 15.44
C LEU A 11 -11.38 30.84 14.26
N ASP A 12 -10.85 32.01 13.92
CA ASP A 12 -10.03 32.14 12.71
C ASP A 12 -8.83 31.19 12.75
N GLN A 13 -8.04 31.22 13.83
CA GLN A 13 -6.90 30.34 14.07
C GLN A 13 -6.61 30.15 15.58
N GLU A 14 -6.15 28.98 16.00
CA GLU A 14 -5.75 28.65 17.38
C GLU A 14 -4.58 27.64 17.38
N VAL A 15 -3.72 27.68 18.41
CA VAL A 15 -2.64 26.69 18.61
C VAL A 15 -2.72 26.11 20.01
N ILE A 16 -2.58 24.79 20.12
CA ILE A 16 -2.60 24.04 21.38
C ILE A 16 -1.33 23.19 21.48
N PHE A 17 -0.69 23.19 22.65
CA PHE A 17 0.56 22.46 22.94
C PHE A 17 0.39 21.36 24.00
N ASP A 18 -0.72 21.35 24.75
CA ASP A 18 -0.96 20.32 25.76
C ASP A 18 -1.67 19.11 25.13
N ASN A 19 -1.04 17.94 25.15
CA ASN A 19 -1.57 16.75 24.46
C ASN A 19 -2.95 16.30 24.94
N THR A 20 -3.27 16.50 26.22
CA THR A 20 -4.59 16.12 26.76
C THR A 20 -5.65 17.07 26.21
N ALA A 21 -5.36 18.36 26.18
CA ALA A 21 -6.21 19.36 25.55
C ALA A 21 -6.33 19.16 24.03
N ILE A 22 -5.25 18.78 23.35
CA ILE A 22 -5.26 18.42 21.92
C ILE A 22 -6.22 17.27 21.67
N HIS A 23 -6.06 16.18 22.43
CA HIS A 23 -6.88 14.98 22.31
C HIS A 23 -8.36 15.29 22.54
N GLN A 24 -8.67 16.03 23.62
CA GLN A 24 -10.04 16.41 23.94
C GLN A 24 -10.64 17.32 22.87
N ARG A 25 -9.88 18.29 22.36
CA ARG A 25 -10.36 19.20 21.32
C ARG A 25 -10.69 18.48 20.01
N ILE A 26 -9.89 17.48 19.63
CA ILE A 26 -10.20 16.65 18.45
C ILE A 26 -11.53 15.90 18.67
N LEU A 27 -11.73 15.27 19.83
CA LEU A 27 -12.98 14.58 20.14
C LEU A 27 -14.20 15.53 20.11
N ASP A 28 -14.07 16.73 20.71
CA ASP A 28 -15.14 17.72 20.74
C ASP A 28 -15.54 18.20 19.33
N GLU A 29 -14.57 18.33 18.42
CA GLU A 29 -14.86 18.72 17.02
C GLU A 29 -15.41 17.56 16.19
N LEU A 30 -14.94 16.32 16.42
CA LEU A 30 -15.53 15.13 15.81
C LEU A 30 -16.99 14.94 16.22
N ALA A 31 -17.32 15.19 17.50
CA ALA A 31 -18.69 15.10 18.02
C ALA A 31 -19.66 16.07 17.32
N LYS A 32 -19.17 17.20 16.80
CA LYS A 32 -19.96 18.23 16.10
C LYS A 32 -20.11 17.97 14.59
N ALA A 33 -19.47 16.94 14.05
CA ALA A 33 -19.49 16.65 12.61
C ALA A 33 -20.88 16.22 12.12
N THR A 34 -21.28 16.70 10.94
CA THR A 34 -22.62 16.45 10.36
C THR A 34 -22.60 16.00 8.90
N ASN A 35 -21.55 16.32 8.12
CA ASN A 35 -21.47 16.02 6.69
C ASN A 35 -20.32 15.06 6.36
N TYR A 36 -19.08 15.43 6.69
CA TYR A 36 -17.91 14.60 6.41
C TYR A 36 -16.73 14.86 7.34
N ILE A 37 -15.90 13.83 7.52
CA ILE A 37 -14.65 13.86 8.25
C ILE A 37 -13.56 13.25 7.37
N TYR A 38 -12.52 14.04 7.08
CA TYR A 38 -11.33 13.59 6.36
C TYR A 38 -10.14 13.59 7.31
N VAL A 39 -9.44 12.46 7.42
CA VAL A 39 -8.29 12.28 8.33
C VAL A 39 -7.09 11.79 7.53
N ALA A 40 -5.99 12.53 7.56
CA ALA A 40 -4.70 12.09 7.01
C ALA A 40 -3.63 12.13 8.09
N THR A 41 -3.19 10.95 8.57
CA THR A 41 -2.23 10.83 9.67
C THR A 41 -1.18 9.76 9.38
N ALA A 42 0.10 10.01 9.68
CA ALA A 42 1.14 9.01 9.45
C ALA A 42 0.91 7.75 10.31
N TRP A 43 0.55 7.96 11.57
CA TRP A 43 0.21 6.90 12.52
C TRP A 43 -1.21 7.08 13.07
N PHE A 44 -1.98 5.99 13.07
CA PHE A 44 -3.30 5.88 13.66
C PHE A 44 -3.33 4.64 14.55
N THR A 45 -3.24 4.84 15.86
CA THR A 45 -3.28 3.77 16.88
C THR A 45 -4.12 4.12 18.11
N ASP A 46 -4.76 5.29 18.15
CA ASP A 46 -5.63 5.68 19.28
C ASP A 46 -7.06 5.10 19.11
N PRO A 47 -7.49 4.16 19.96
CA PRO A 47 -8.83 3.55 19.87
C PRO A 47 -9.97 4.52 20.20
N SER A 48 -9.72 5.56 21.01
CA SER A 48 -10.77 6.52 21.35
C SER A 48 -11.15 7.40 20.16
N LEU A 49 -10.17 7.77 19.33
CA LEU A 49 -10.41 8.52 18.09
C LEU A 49 -11.08 7.64 17.03
N LEU A 50 -10.72 6.36 16.93
CA LEU A 50 -11.43 5.42 16.04
C LEU A 50 -12.88 5.25 16.46
N GLY A 51 -13.15 5.05 17.76
CA GLY A 51 -14.51 4.91 18.27
C GLY A 51 -15.40 6.11 17.94
N ALA A 52 -14.86 7.33 18.07
CA ALA A 52 -15.56 8.55 17.67
C ALA A 52 -15.87 8.61 16.16
N LEU A 53 -14.93 8.15 15.31
CA LEU A 53 -15.17 8.06 13.86
C LEU A 53 -16.25 7.02 13.53
N GLU A 54 -16.24 5.85 14.19
CA GLU A 54 -17.26 4.82 14.00
C GLU A 54 -18.64 5.27 14.46
N GLU A 55 -18.73 6.03 15.55
CA GLU A 55 -19.98 6.65 16.00
C GLU A 55 -20.52 7.61 14.94
N LYS A 56 -19.68 8.47 14.37
CA LYS A 56 -20.09 9.39 13.29
C LYS A 56 -20.46 8.68 11.99
N ALA A 57 -19.73 7.64 11.61
CA ALA A 57 -20.12 6.81 10.48
C ALA A 57 -21.51 6.17 10.69
N ARG A 58 -21.81 5.72 11.91
CA ARG A 58 -23.13 5.18 12.28
C ARG A 58 -24.25 6.21 12.22
N GLU A 59 -23.95 7.48 12.51
CA GLU A 59 -24.87 8.61 12.31
C GLU A 59 -25.05 9.02 10.84
N GLY A 60 -24.31 8.40 9.90
CA GLY A 60 -24.38 8.68 8.46
C GLY A 60 -23.41 9.75 7.97
N VAL A 61 -22.49 10.22 8.82
CA VAL A 61 -21.42 11.16 8.42
C VAL A 61 -20.40 10.43 7.56
N LYS A 62 -20.00 11.04 6.44
CA LYS A 62 -19.00 10.45 5.55
C LYS A 62 -17.61 10.49 6.19
N VAL A 63 -17.04 9.34 6.54
CA VAL A 63 -15.70 9.26 7.13
C VAL A 63 -14.69 8.69 6.13
N GLU A 64 -13.60 9.42 5.88
CA GLU A 64 -12.46 8.93 5.12
C GLU A 64 -11.15 9.08 5.89
N VAL A 65 -10.40 7.99 6.03
CA VAL A 65 -9.14 7.93 6.76
C VAL A 65 -8.03 7.46 5.82
N ILE A 66 -6.94 8.22 5.79
CA ILE A 66 -5.71 7.89 5.09
C ILE A 66 -4.57 7.82 6.10
N PHE A 67 -3.81 6.73 6.09
CA PHE A 67 -2.60 6.63 6.89
C PHE A 67 -1.43 5.97 6.17
N SER A 68 -0.22 6.14 6.72
CA SER A 68 0.98 5.56 6.12
C SER A 68 0.93 4.03 6.21
N ASP A 69 1.37 3.35 5.16
CA ASP A 69 1.59 1.91 5.16
C ASP A 69 2.73 1.56 6.13
N ASN A 70 2.38 1.25 7.37
CA ASN A 70 3.30 0.95 8.47
C ASN A 70 2.65 -0.06 9.43
N SER A 71 3.43 -1.08 9.83
CA SER A 71 3.04 -2.11 10.81
C SER A 71 2.44 -1.57 12.11
N ALA A 72 2.82 -0.36 12.55
CA ALA A 72 2.23 0.24 13.74
C ALA A 72 0.72 0.46 13.61
N ASN A 73 0.22 0.75 12.40
CA ASN A 73 -1.21 0.97 12.13
C ASN A 73 -2.01 -0.33 12.01
N GLU A 74 -1.35 -1.50 12.05
CA GLU A 74 -2.01 -2.82 12.05
C GLU A 74 -2.48 -3.25 13.44
N LYS A 75 -2.03 -2.53 14.48
CA LYS A 75 -2.42 -2.79 15.89
C LYS A 75 -3.87 -2.40 16.20
N LEU A 76 -4.51 -1.68 15.29
CA LEU A 76 -5.87 -1.17 15.43
C LEU A 76 -6.73 -1.77 14.31
N ASP A 77 -7.88 -2.33 14.66
CA ASP A 77 -8.81 -2.89 13.68
C ASP A 77 -9.75 -1.80 13.14
N PHE A 78 -9.70 -1.57 11.82
CA PHE A 78 -10.57 -0.61 11.12
C PHE A 78 -11.77 -1.29 10.45
N SER A 79 -11.99 -2.59 10.66
CA SER A 79 -13.09 -3.34 10.06
C SER A 79 -14.46 -2.77 10.44
N GLY A 80 -14.64 -2.34 11.70
CA GLY A 80 -15.86 -1.71 12.20
C GLY A 80 -16.22 -0.45 11.39
N LEU A 81 -15.27 0.47 11.25
CA LEU A 81 -15.43 1.68 10.45
C LEU A 81 -15.74 1.38 8.97
N LYS A 82 -15.06 0.39 8.37
CA LYS A 82 -15.32 -0.02 6.97
C LYS A 82 -16.72 -0.60 6.78
N ASN A 83 -17.18 -1.42 7.72
CA ASN A 83 -18.53 -2.02 7.69
C ASN A 83 -19.64 -0.97 7.81
N LEU A 84 -19.35 0.18 8.43
CA LEU A 84 -20.25 1.33 8.52
C LEU A 84 -20.19 2.26 7.30
N GLY A 85 -19.46 1.88 6.23
CA GLY A 85 -19.32 2.68 5.02
C GLY A 85 -18.17 3.70 5.03
N GLY A 86 -17.33 3.69 6.07
CA GLY A 86 -16.13 4.52 6.13
C GLY A 86 -15.05 4.03 5.16
N ILE A 87 -14.33 4.96 4.53
CA ILE A 87 -13.23 4.65 3.61
C ILE A 87 -11.92 4.69 4.38
N VAL A 88 -11.13 3.62 4.34
CA VAL A 88 -9.83 3.53 5.02
C VAL A 88 -8.76 3.10 4.03
N MET A 89 -7.76 3.96 3.82
CA MET A 89 -6.70 3.78 2.82
C MET A 89 -5.31 3.79 3.48
N LYS A 90 -4.48 2.82 3.08
CA LYS A 90 -3.07 2.77 3.45
C LYS A 90 -2.25 3.27 2.26
N ILE A 91 -1.32 4.20 2.50
CA ILE A 91 -0.49 4.79 1.44
C ILE A 91 0.98 4.52 1.69
N LYS A 92 1.64 4.01 0.66
CA LYS A 92 3.09 3.88 0.58
C LYS A 92 3.61 4.91 -0.41
N LYS A 93 4.57 5.74 0.00
CA LYS A 93 5.29 6.64 -0.91
C LYS A 93 6.38 5.85 -1.65
N SER A 94 6.68 6.22 -2.89
CA SER A 94 7.77 5.63 -3.66
C SER A 94 9.14 5.94 -3.02
N GLY A 95 10.06 4.98 -3.04
CA GLY A 95 11.37 5.08 -2.40
C GLY A 95 11.34 4.87 -0.88
N PHE A 96 12.20 5.60 -0.14
CA PHE A 96 12.29 5.55 1.32
C PHE A 96 11.37 6.56 2.04
N GLY A 97 10.50 7.25 1.31
CA GLY A 97 9.58 8.24 1.88
C GLY A 97 8.34 7.59 2.53
N ILE A 98 7.66 8.35 3.40
CA ILE A 98 6.37 7.96 4.00
C ILE A 98 5.33 9.08 3.87
N MET A 99 4.04 8.73 3.95
CA MET A 99 2.96 9.72 4.05
C MET A 99 2.98 10.28 5.47
N HIS A 100 3.65 11.42 5.67
CA HIS A 100 3.93 11.97 7.00
C HIS A 100 2.96 13.08 7.45
N GLN A 101 1.82 13.25 6.78
CA GLN A 101 0.83 14.26 7.17
C GLN A 101 0.19 13.92 8.52
N LYS A 102 -0.28 14.94 9.24
CA LYS A 102 -1.17 14.82 10.42
C LYS A 102 -2.17 15.96 10.43
N PHE A 103 -3.29 15.77 9.73
CA PHE A 103 -4.38 16.72 9.74
C PHE A 103 -5.73 16.03 9.63
N CYS A 104 -6.79 16.74 10.04
CA CYS A 104 -8.15 16.40 9.72
C CYS A 104 -8.96 17.62 9.28
N VAL A 105 -9.96 17.39 8.44
CA VAL A 105 -10.94 18.40 8.03
C VAL A 105 -12.33 17.88 8.34
N ILE A 106 -13.16 18.72 8.94
CA ILE A 106 -14.53 18.37 9.35
C ILE A 106 -15.51 19.37 8.71
N ASP A 107 -16.47 18.85 7.96
CA ASP A 107 -17.59 19.56 7.32
C ASP A 107 -17.22 20.77 6.43
N GLY A 108 -15.95 20.93 6.06
CA GLY A 108 -15.47 22.15 5.42
C GLY A 108 -15.56 23.39 6.34
N ARG A 109 -15.77 23.17 7.64
CA ARG A 109 -15.90 24.18 8.69
C ARG A 109 -14.61 24.38 9.47
N ILE A 110 -13.83 23.32 9.67
CA ILE A 110 -12.64 23.36 10.51
C ILE A 110 -11.55 22.43 9.97
N ALA A 111 -10.31 22.92 9.98
CA ALA A 111 -9.11 22.14 9.72
C ALA A 111 -8.24 22.11 10.97
N ILE A 112 -7.79 20.92 11.37
CA ILE A 112 -6.86 20.70 12.48
C ILE A 112 -5.62 20.07 11.88
N SER A 113 -4.44 20.62 12.12
CA SER A 113 -3.18 20.14 11.55
C SER A 113 -2.02 20.39 12.51
N GLY A 114 -0.99 19.54 12.51
CA GLY A 114 0.17 19.77 13.37
C GLY A 114 1.14 18.61 13.38
N THR A 115 1.85 18.45 14.50
CA THR A 115 2.76 17.33 14.71
C THR A 115 2.03 16.08 15.22
N TYR A 116 0.88 16.29 15.88
CA TYR A 116 0.11 15.27 16.61
C TYR A 116 -0.41 14.15 15.69
N ASN A 117 0.18 12.96 15.79
CA ASN A 117 -0.37 11.76 15.16
C ASN A 117 -1.56 11.23 15.97
N TRP A 118 -2.53 10.58 15.32
CA TRP A 118 -3.69 9.98 16.00
C TRP A 118 -3.31 8.65 16.69
N SER A 119 -2.37 8.73 17.62
CA SER A 119 -1.69 7.60 18.24
C SER A 119 -1.64 7.73 19.75
N VAL A 120 -1.65 6.60 20.45
CA VAL A 120 -1.51 6.56 21.91
C VAL A 120 -0.21 7.22 22.38
N ASN A 121 0.86 7.12 21.58
CA ASN A 121 2.15 7.71 21.91
C ASN A 121 2.16 9.24 21.80
N ALA A 122 1.49 9.81 20.79
CA ALA A 122 1.31 11.25 20.67
C ALA A 122 0.48 11.82 21.84
N LYS A 123 -0.52 11.07 22.30
CA LYS A 123 -1.34 11.46 23.46
C LYS A 123 -0.54 11.51 24.76
N ASN A 124 0.27 10.48 25.03
CA ASN A 124 0.81 10.25 26.37
C ASN A 124 2.28 10.64 26.54
N ASN A 125 3.08 10.64 25.47
CA ASN A 125 4.55 10.58 25.59
C ASN A 125 5.32 11.63 24.77
N ASN A 126 4.78 12.13 23.66
CA ASN A 126 5.49 13.08 22.78
C ASN A 126 5.20 14.53 23.16
N ASP A 127 6.08 15.47 22.82
CA ASP A 127 5.72 16.88 22.78
C ASP A 127 5.08 17.21 21.43
N GLU A 128 3.79 17.50 21.43
CA GLU A 128 3.02 17.73 20.21
C GLU A 128 2.39 19.13 20.19
N SER A 129 2.10 19.62 19.00
CA SER A 129 1.30 20.83 18.82
C SER A 129 0.33 20.67 17.66
N ILE A 130 -0.83 21.30 17.78
CA ILE A 130 -1.78 21.44 16.69
C ILE A 130 -2.10 22.91 16.47
N PHE A 131 -2.39 23.20 15.22
CA PHE A 131 -2.96 24.42 14.72
C PHE A 131 -4.36 24.12 14.19
N ILE A 132 -5.33 24.93 14.60
CA ILE A 132 -6.74 24.81 14.26
C ILE A 132 -7.13 26.06 13.47
N SER A 133 -7.87 25.92 12.38
CA SER A 133 -8.31 27.05 11.55
C SER A 133 -9.74 26.86 11.06
N THR A 134 -10.54 27.92 11.10
CA THR A 134 -11.86 27.98 10.41
C THR A 134 -11.84 28.81 9.13
N LEU A 135 -10.67 29.36 8.75
CA LEU A 135 -10.52 30.09 7.48
C LEU A 135 -10.76 29.18 6.27
N HIS A 136 -11.71 29.57 5.44
CA HIS A 136 -12.14 28.78 4.27
C HIS A 136 -11.00 28.47 3.28
N GLU A 137 -10.06 29.40 3.09
CA GLU A 137 -8.90 29.19 2.21
C GLU A 137 -8.00 28.05 2.71
N ILE A 138 -7.73 28.00 4.02
CA ILE A 138 -6.88 26.96 4.63
C ILE A 138 -7.58 25.61 4.56
N ILE A 139 -8.88 25.59 4.88
CA ILE A 139 -9.70 24.38 4.78
C ILE A 139 -9.71 23.84 3.35
N GLY A 140 -9.95 24.71 2.37
CA GLY A 140 -9.93 24.35 0.95
C GLY A 140 -8.61 23.70 0.52
N LYS A 141 -7.47 24.27 0.94
CA LYS A 141 -6.13 23.72 0.69
C LYS A 141 -5.94 22.32 1.31
N TYR A 142 -6.42 22.09 2.53
CA TYR A 142 -6.35 20.76 3.15
C TYR A 142 -7.26 19.75 2.46
N VAL A 143 -8.46 20.15 2.03
CA VAL A 143 -9.37 19.28 1.26
C VAL A 143 -8.75 18.89 -0.08
N GLU A 144 -8.20 19.87 -0.81
CA GLU A 144 -7.49 19.63 -2.07
C GLU A 144 -6.29 18.68 -1.85
N HIS A 145 -5.49 18.94 -0.81
CA HIS A 145 -4.35 18.10 -0.48
C HIS A 145 -4.76 16.67 -0.10
N PHE A 146 -5.83 16.51 0.67
CA PHE A 146 -6.39 15.20 1.01
C PHE A 146 -6.78 14.43 -0.25
N ASN A 147 -7.50 15.06 -1.18
CA ASN A 147 -7.90 14.46 -2.45
C ASN A 147 -6.68 14.11 -3.32
N LYS A 148 -5.62 14.94 -3.31
CA LYS A 148 -4.36 14.65 -3.99
C LYS A 148 -3.66 13.43 -3.40
N ILE A 149 -3.61 13.31 -2.08
CA ILE A 149 -3.04 12.15 -1.40
C ILE A 149 -3.85 10.90 -1.76
N LYS A 150 -5.18 10.99 -1.68
CA LYS A 150 -6.11 9.92 -2.08
C LYS A 150 -5.91 9.46 -3.52
N GLY A 151 -5.71 10.40 -4.46
CA GLY A 151 -5.44 10.09 -5.86
C GLY A 151 -4.01 9.61 -6.16
N SER A 152 -3.08 9.76 -5.21
CA SER A 152 -1.67 9.35 -5.36
C SER A 152 -1.38 7.90 -4.91
N THR A 153 -2.41 7.11 -4.60
CA THR A 153 -2.29 5.65 -4.46
C THR A 153 -1.87 5.05 -5.79
N GLU A 154 -0.55 4.86 -5.99
CA GLU A 154 -0.03 4.11 -7.13
C GLU A 154 -0.67 2.72 -7.17
N GLU A 155 -1.16 2.37 -8.37
CA GLU A 155 -1.34 1.00 -8.83
C GLU A 155 -0.18 0.12 -8.32
N VAL A 156 -0.48 -0.89 -7.51
CA VAL A 156 0.45 -2.00 -7.28
C VAL A 156 0.49 -2.82 -8.59
N LYS A 157 1.26 -2.34 -9.58
CA LYS A 157 1.56 -3.13 -10.78
C LYS A 157 2.56 -4.24 -10.41
N PRO A 158 2.27 -5.51 -10.77
CA PRO A 158 3.13 -6.64 -10.45
C PRO A 158 4.50 -6.47 -11.13
N GLN A 159 5.55 -6.78 -10.38
CA GLN A 159 6.94 -6.67 -10.81
C GLN A 159 7.22 -7.59 -12.01
N ASN A 160 7.34 -7.03 -13.21
CA ASN A 160 7.95 -7.75 -14.33
C ASN A 160 9.16 -6.97 -14.88
N LYS A 161 10.34 -7.39 -14.40
CA LYS A 161 11.69 -6.85 -14.69
C LYS A 161 12.15 -7.06 -16.15
N PHE A 162 11.27 -7.54 -17.03
CA PHE A 162 11.60 -7.94 -18.40
C PHE A 162 11.34 -6.84 -19.45
N ILE A 163 10.32 -5.99 -19.24
CA ILE A 163 9.89 -4.99 -20.24
C ILE A 163 10.82 -3.75 -20.27
N LYS A 164 11.54 -3.48 -19.18
CA LYS A 164 12.47 -2.32 -19.09
C LYS A 164 13.71 -2.47 -19.98
N ASN A 165 14.08 -3.69 -20.36
CA ASN A 165 15.20 -3.95 -21.27
C ASN A 165 14.78 -3.94 -22.75
N LEU A 166 13.49 -4.15 -23.05
CA LEU A 166 12.98 -4.14 -24.42
C LEU A 166 12.74 -2.70 -24.93
N LEU A 167 12.31 -1.78 -24.04
CA LEU A 167 12.04 -0.38 -24.38
C LEU A 167 13.29 0.52 -24.44
N LYS A 168 14.45 0.05 -23.95
CA LYS A 168 15.72 0.80 -24.02
C LYS A 168 16.42 0.71 -25.38
N GLY A 169 15.93 -0.13 -26.29
CA GLY A 169 16.53 -0.40 -27.61
C GLY A 169 15.90 0.33 -28.80
N MET A 170 14.80 1.08 -28.64
CA MET A 170 14.02 1.60 -29.77
C MET A 170 13.77 3.11 -29.78
N LEU A 171 14.66 3.93 -29.19
CA LEU A 171 14.65 5.38 -29.42
C LEU A 171 16.04 5.89 -29.83
N PRO A 172 16.16 6.64 -30.96
CA PRO A 172 17.42 7.17 -31.42
C PRO A 172 17.94 8.28 -30.49
N LYS A 173 19.25 8.24 -30.22
CA LYS A 173 19.96 9.30 -29.49
C LYS A 173 20.05 10.56 -30.34
N GLY A 174 19.63 11.69 -29.79
CA GLY A 174 20.05 13.01 -30.27
C GLY A 174 18.94 14.05 -30.38
N LYS A 175 18.61 14.68 -29.25
CA LYS A 175 18.34 16.13 -29.08
C LYS A 175 17.89 16.36 -27.64
N GLU A 176 18.86 16.60 -26.77
CA GLU A 176 18.60 17.28 -25.49
C GLU A 176 18.33 18.77 -25.74
N LYS A 177 17.53 19.37 -24.85
CA LYS A 177 17.09 20.77 -24.77
C LYS A 177 15.86 21.17 -25.60
N ALA A 178 14.69 20.82 -25.07
CA ALA A 178 13.59 21.75 -24.79
C ALA A 178 12.55 21.02 -23.92
N ILE A 179 11.81 21.75 -23.08
CA ILE A 179 10.73 21.28 -22.21
C ILE A 179 11.21 20.75 -20.84
N SER A 180 11.87 21.65 -20.11
CA SER A 180 11.79 21.73 -18.66
C SER A 180 11.37 23.15 -18.28
N SER A 181 10.08 23.46 -18.40
CA SER A 181 9.44 24.64 -17.78
C SER A 181 7.95 24.70 -18.15
N SER A 182 7.09 24.20 -17.27
CA SER A 182 5.73 24.72 -17.08
C SER A 182 5.25 24.23 -15.71
N GLY A 183 5.86 24.80 -14.68
CA GLY A 183 5.11 25.00 -13.44
C GLY A 183 4.00 25.98 -13.77
N GLU A 184 2.79 25.69 -13.33
CA GLU A 184 1.69 26.65 -13.36
C GLU A 184 2.09 27.83 -12.48
N GLU A 185 2.38 28.95 -13.14
CA GLU A 185 2.37 30.28 -12.53
C GLU A 185 0.93 30.62 -12.14
N VAL A 186 0.59 30.40 -10.87
CA VAL A 186 -0.48 31.17 -10.23
C VAL A 186 0.15 32.47 -9.75
N LEU A 187 -0.02 33.53 -10.53
CA LEU A 187 0.30 34.89 -10.13
C LEU A 187 -0.45 35.26 -8.83
N PRO A 188 0.21 36.03 -7.94
CA PRO A 188 -0.24 36.24 -6.57
C PRO A 188 -1.42 37.19 -6.49
N ILE A 189 -2.50 36.75 -5.83
CA ILE A 189 -3.57 37.62 -5.37
C ILE A 189 -2.98 38.50 -4.26
N SER A 190 -2.72 39.77 -4.58
CA SER A 190 -2.29 40.77 -3.60
C SER A 190 -3.38 40.96 -2.55
N LYS A 191 -2.98 40.84 -1.28
CA LYS A 191 -3.72 41.30 -0.10
C LYS A 191 -4.35 42.67 -0.35
N LYS A 192 -5.67 42.78 -0.23
CA LYS A 192 -6.33 44.06 0.04
C LYS A 192 -6.73 44.08 1.51
N GLU A 193 -6.24 45.12 2.16
CA GLU A 193 -6.30 45.42 3.58
C GLU A 193 -7.73 45.45 4.12
N GLU A 194 -7.84 45.08 5.40
CA GLU A 194 -9.01 45.32 6.24
C GLU A 194 -9.25 46.84 6.36
N GLU A 195 -10.15 47.37 5.54
CA GLU A 195 -10.70 48.71 5.72
C GLU A 195 -11.96 48.64 6.57
N LYS A 196 -11.97 49.45 7.63
CA LYS A 196 -13.15 49.82 8.41
C LYS A 196 -14.34 50.11 7.49
N PHE A 197 -15.50 49.60 7.87
CA PHE A 197 -16.75 49.70 7.12
C PHE A 197 -17.21 51.16 6.92
N THR A 198 -16.71 51.78 5.86
CA THR A 198 -17.39 52.87 5.13
C THR A 198 -18.08 52.26 3.92
N PRO A 199 -19.25 52.75 3.47
CA PRO A 199 -19.87 52.23 2.26
C PRO A 199 -18.89 52.39 1.10
N ARG A 200 -18.37 51.29 0.56
CA ARG A 200 -17.47 51.34 -0.60
C ARG A 200 -18.26 51.85 -1.79
N LYS A 201 -17.94 53.06 -2.24
CA LYS A 201 -18.40 53.62 -3.52
C LYS A 201 -18.08 52.62 -4.63
N HIS A 202 -19.01 52.42 -5.56
CA HIS A 202 -18.82 51.48 -6.67
C HIS A 202 -17.64 51.97 -7.54
N GLU A 203 -16.88 51.05 -8.16
CA GLU A 203 -15.71 51.42 -8.99
C GLU A 203 -16.09 52.43 -10.09
N TYR A 204 -17.27 52.24 -10.68
CA TYR A 204 -17.86 53.18 -11.63
C TYR A 204 -18.23 54.54 -11.01
N GLU A 205 -18.72 54.58 -9.77
CA GLU A 205 -19.01 55.85 -9.07
C GLU A 205 -17.73 56.65 -8.83
N LEU A 206 -16.62 55.99 -8.50
CA LEU A 206 -15.32 56.64 -8.30
C LEU A 206 -14.81 57.28 -9.61
N ILE A 207 -14.98 56.60 -10.74
CA ILE A 207 -14.63 57.15 -12.06
C ILE A 207 -15.44 58.41 -12.34
N LEU A 208 -16.75 58.36 -12.11
CA LEU A 208 -17.64 59.51 -12.32
C LEU A 208 -17.28 60.69 -11.39
N ASP A 209 -16.97 60.43 -10.11
CA ASP A 209 -16.52 61.48 -9.19
C ASP A 209 -15.24 62.16 -9.68
N GLN A 210 -14.26 61.39 -10.16
CA GLN A 210 -13.01 61.92 -10.69
C GLN A 210 -13.26 62.78 -11.94
N MET A 211 -14.15 62.34 -12.83
CA MET A 211 -14.55 63.11 -14.01
C MET A 211 -15.21 64.44 -13.63
N ILE A 212 -16.08 64.44 -12.62
CA ILE A 212 -16.73 65.65 -12.09
C ILE A 212 -15.68 66.58 -11.47
N ALA A 213 -14.83 66.05 -10.58
CA ALA A 213 -13.80 66.81 -9.90
C ALA A 213 -12.80 67.45 -10.87
N ALA A 214 -12.43 66.75 -11.94
CA ALA A 214 -11.55 67.27 -12.99
C ALA A 214 -12.18 68.46 -13.75
N GLU A 215 -13.47 68.41 -14.04
CA GLU A 215 -14.15 69.50 -14.76
C GLU A 215 -14.41 70.72 -13.84
N VAL A 216 -14.70 70.50 -12.56
CA VAL A 216 -14.89 71.56 -11.54
C VAL A 216 -13.56 72.26 -11.18
N SER A 217 -12.45 71.52 -11.20
CA SER A 217 -11.11 72.05 -10.91
C SER A 217 -10.48 72.82 -12.08
N ASN A 218 -11.16 72.92 -13.22
CA ASN A 218 -10.66 73.66 -14.39
C ASN A 218 -10.94 75.18 -14.23
N PHE A 219 -9.93 75.95 -13.79
CA PHE A 219 -9.97 77.41 -13.66
C PHE A 219 -8.61 78.05 -14.01
N ASP A 220 -8.62 79.36 -14.28
CA ASP A 220 -7.39 80.11 -14.58
C ASP A 220 -6.56 80.35 -13.32
N ARG A 221 -5.62 79.44 -13.06
CA ARG A 221 -4.71 79.49 -11.91
C ARG A 221 -3.80 80.73 -11.95
N GLY A 222 -3.42 81.19 -13.14
CA GLY A 222 -2.55 82.36 -13.31
C GLY A 222 -3.25 83.64 -12.89
N LYS A 223 -4.51 83.81 -13.32
CA LYS A 223 -5.35 84.95 -12.93
C LYS A 223 -5.60 84.98 -11.41
N LEU A 224 -5.92 83.83 -10.80
CA LEU A 224 -6.18 83.77 -9.35
C LEU A 224 -4.92 84.10 -8.52
N LYS A 225 -3.76 83.64 -8.97
CA LYS A 225 -2.47 83.97 -8.36
C LYS A 225 -2.17 85.47 -8.48
N GLU A 226 -2.42 86.07 -9.62
CA GLU A 226 -2.27 87.51 -9.83
C GLU A 226 -3.22 88.33 -8.93
N GLU A 227 -4.47 87.90 -8.77
CA GLU A 227 -5.42 88.52 -7.84
C GLU A 227 -4.92 88.50 -6.39
N GLY A 228 -4.31 87.39 -5.95
CA GLY A 228 -3.67 87.28 -4.64
C GLY A 228 -2.51 88.26 -4.47
N TYR A 229 -1.66 88.38 -5.49
CA TYR A 229 -0.55 89.32 -5.52
C TYR A 229 -1.03 90.78 -5.44
N GLN A 230 -2.00 91.17 -6.27
CA GLN A 230 -2.54 92.54 -6.28
C GLN A 230 -3.26 92.89 -4.98
N ARG A 231 -3.97 91.94 -4.36
CA ARG A 231 -4.64 92.18 -3.07
C ARG A 231 -3.66 92.36 -1.93
N SER A 232 -2.58 91.57 -1.90
CA SER A 232 -1.49 91.73 -0.95
C SER A 232 -0.81 93.09 -1.14
N LYS A 233 -0.58 93.48 -2.40
CA LYS A 233 -0.05 94.80 -2.76
C LYS A 233 -0.92 95.97 -2.29
N ALA A 234 -2.23 95.90 -2.50
CA ALA A 234 -3.16 96.95 -2.12
C ALA A 234 -3.21 97.21 -0.61
N ASN A 235 -2.91 96.20 0.20
CA ASN A 235 -3.00 96.26 1.66
C ASN A 235 -1.65 96.11 2.36
N ASN A 236 -0.53 96.26 1.64
CA ASN A 236 0.83 96.09 2.17
C ASN A 236 1.04 94.75 2.91
N GLY A 237 0.36 93.70 2.45
CA GLY A 237 0.41 92.38 3.05
C GLY A 237 -0.19 92.30 4.46
N ASP A 238 -1.18 93.13 4.77
CA ASP A 238 -1.92 93.02 6.03
C ASP A 238 -2.85 91.80 6.02
N HIS A 239 -2.48 90.81 6.83
CA HIS A 239 -3.24 89.59 7.06
C HIS A 239 -4.68 89.82 7.53
N GLN A 240 -5.02 90.93 8.21
CA GLN A 240 -6.38 91.17 8.72
C GLN A 240 -7.42 91.28 7.60
N VAL A 241 -7.00 91.68 6.39
CA VAL A 241 -7.89 91.80 5.22
C VAL A 241 -8.11 90.46 4.53
N LEU A 242 -7.29 89.45 4.84
CA LEU A 242 -7.28 88.16 4.14
C LEU A 242 -8.59 87.40 4.28
N GLY A 243 -9.26 87.47 5.43
CA GLY A 243 -10.59 86.86 5.60
C GLY A 243 -11.62 87.35 4.58
N SER A 244 -11.68 88.68 4.34
CA SER A 244 -12.57 89.28 3.33
C SER A 244 -12.17 88.95 1.88
N ALA A 245 -10.88 88.74 1.65
CA ALA A 245 -10.35 88.37 0.35
C ALA A 245 -10.70 86.90 0.02
N LEU A 246 -10.54 86.00 0.99
CA LEU A 246 -10.92 84.60 0.87
C LEU A 246 -12.44 84.43 0.71
N ASP A 247 -13.27 85.30 1.30
CA ASP A 247 -14.71 85.35 1.04
C ASP A 247 -15.02 85.66 -0.44
N SER A 248 -14.22 86.51 -1.08
CA SER A 248 -14.38 86.83 -2.51
C SER A 248 -13.95 85.65 -3.39
N VAL A 249 -12.82 85.01 -3.06
CA VAL A 249 -12.35 83.78 -3.74
C VAL A 249 -13.40 82.68 -3.63
N TYR A 250 -14.00 82.53 -2.45
CA TYR A 250 -15.09 81.59 -2.19
C TYR A 250 -16.34 81.91 -3.00
N SER A 251 -16.77 83.18 -3.05
CA SER A 251 -17.94 83.58 -3.84
C SER A 251 -17.74 83.35 -5.34
N VAL A 252 -16.54 83.62 -5.87
CA VAL A 252 -16.19 83.34 -7.27
C VAL A 252 -16.19 81.84 -7.53
N PHE A 253 -15.65 81.04 -6.61
CA PHE A 253 -15.70 79.59 -6.69
C PHE A 253 -17.15 79.05 -6.72
N ILE A 254 -18.03 79.52 -5.84
CA ILE A 254 -19.45 79.13 -5.84
C ILE A 254 -20.17 79.54 -7.14
N ASN A 255 -19.79 80.67 -7.73
CA ASN A 255 -20.34 81.08 -9.03
C ASN A 255 -19.78 80.25 -10.20
N ASP A 256 -18.50 79.86 -10.16
CA ASP A 256 -17.91 78.91 -11.13
C ASP A 256 -18.56 77.52 -11.03
N ILE A 257 -18.99 77.14 -9.82
CA ILE A 257 -19.71 75.91 -9.48
C ILE A 257 -21.17 75.92 -9.97
N ASN A 258 -21.83 77.08 -10.04
CA ASN A 258 -23.20 77.20 -10.57
C ASN A 258 -23.23 77.09 -12.10
N VAL A 259 -22.47 76.13 -12.61
CA VAL A 259 -22.10 75.81 -13.99
C VAL A 259 -22.97 76.49 -15.04
N VAL A 260 -22.33 77.35 -15.85
CA VAL A 260 -22.79 77.77 -17.18
C VAL A 260 -23.28 76.54 -17.94
N GLU A 261 -24.53 76.55 -18.41
CA GLU A 261 -25.24 75.46 -19.10
C GLU A 261 -24.35 74.59 -20.03
N ASP A 262 -23.38 75.21 -20.71
CA ASP A 262 -22.38 74.56 -21.55
C ASP A 262 -21.50 73.51 -20.83
N LYS A 263 -21.04 73.73 -19.60
CA LYS A 263 -20.24 72.69 -18.89
C LYS A 263 -21.12 71.55 -18.37
N LYS A 264 -22.40 71.78 -18.05
CA LYS A 264 -23.35 70.71 -17.69
C LYS A 264 -23.54 69.77 -18.88
N ASN A 265 -23.75 70.33 -20.07
CA ASN A 265 -23.90 69.56 -21.30
C ASN A 265 -22.64 68.76 -21.63
N ARG A 266 -21.45 69.37 -21.50
CA ARG A 266 -20.17 68.69 -21.71
C ARG A 266 -19.95 67.52 -20.75
N LEU A 267 -20.24 67.71 -19.47
CA LEU A 267 -20.08 66.70 -18.44
C LEU A 267 -21.03 65.51 -18.67
N LYS A 268 -22.30 65.77 -19.02
CA LYS A 268 -23.25 64.71 -19.39
C LYS A 268 -22.81 63.91 -20.61
N SER A 269 -22.28 64.56 -21.65
CA SER A 269 -21.73 63.86 -22.82
C SER A 269 -20.57 62.94 -22.45
N LYS A 270 -19.63 63.41 -21.61
CA LYS A 270 -18.51 62.59 -21.14
C LYS A 270 -18.97 61.40 -20.30
N ILE A 271 -19.93 61.62 -19.39
CA ILE A 271 -20.50 60.54 -18.57
C ILE A 271 -21.21 59.50 -19.44
N LYS A 272 -21.94 59.93 -20.48
CA LYS A 272 -22.60 59.01 -21.41
C LYS A 272 -21.60 58.20 -22.24
N GLU A 273 -20.48 58.79 -22.63
CA GLU A 273 -19.38 58.09 -23.30
C GLU A 273 -18.73 57.05 -22.37
N GLU A 274 -18.54 57.40 -21.09
CA GLU A 274 -17.96 56.50 -20.09
C GLU A 274 -18.89 55.34 -19.73
N GLU A 275 -20.21 55.57 -19.74
CA GLU A 275 -21.23 54.52 -19.58
C GLU A 275 -21.08 53.45 -20.67
N ILE A 276 -20.99 53.88 -21.94
CA ILE A 276 -20.84 52.97 -23.08
C ILE A 276 -19.55 52.16 -22.94
N LYS A 277 -18.42 52.82 -22.65
CA LYS A 277 -17.12 52.16 -22.45
C LYS A 277 -17.15 51.14 -21.31
N SER A 278 -17.76 51.49 -20.18
CA SER A 278 -17.86 50.61 -19.02
C SER A 278 -18.76 49.40 -19.29
N ILE A 279 -19.88 49.59 -19.98
CA ILE A 279 -20.77 48.50 -20.40
C ILE A 279 -20.05 47.56 -21.37
N ASP A 280 -19.34 48.10 -22.37
CA ASP A 280 -18.64 47.28 -23.36
C ASP A 280 -17.47 46.50 -22.73
N ALA A 281 -16.74 47.09 -21.78
CA ALA A 281 -15.72 46.38 -21.01
C ALA A 281 -16.31 45.21 -20.18
N GLU A 282 -17.49 45.38 -19.58
CA GLU A 282 -18.16 44.30 -18.86
C GLU A 282 -18.68 43.19 -19.80
N LYS A 283 -19.15 43.55 -21.01
CA LYS A 283 -19.50 42.57 -22.05
C LYS A 283 -18.29 41.76 -22.51
N GLU A 284 -17.17 42.43 -22.81
CA GLU A 284 -15.92 41.77 -23.24
C GLU A 284 -15.41 40.81 -22.16
N LYS A 285 -15.47 41.22 -20.89
CA LYS A 285 -15.13 40.37 -19.75
C LYS A 285 -16.04 39.15 -19.64
N ALA A 286 -17.35 39.30 -19.85
CA ALA A 286 -18.29 38.19 -19.86
C ALA A 286 -18.05 37.25 -21.05
N GLU A 287 -17.73 37.77 -22.23
CA GLU A 287 -17.38 36.98 -23.41
C GLU A 287 -16.11 36.17 -23.19
N LEU A 288 -15.07 36.75 -22.60
CA LEU A 288 -13.86 36.04 -22.21
C LEU A 288 -14.15 34.89 -21.23
N GLN A 289 -15.04 35.12 -20.25
CA GLN A 289 -15.46 34.08 -19.32
C GLN A 289 -16.22 32.94 -20.02
N LEU A 290 -17.08 33.26 -20.99
CA LEU A 290 -17.81 32.26 -21.77
C LEU A 290 -16.88 31.43 -22.65
N ASN A 291 -15.90 32.05 -23.32
CA ASN A 291 -14.90 31.36 -24.12
C ASN A 291 -14.02 30.44 -23.27
N THR A 292 -13.59 30.92 -22.10
CA THR A 292 -12.83 30.11 -21.14
C THR A 292 -13.66 28.90 -20.67
N LEU A 293 -14.92 29.13 -20.29
CA LEU A 293 -15.84 28.07 -19.92
C LEU A 293 -16.04 27.04 -21.04
N GLU A 294 -16.09 27.46 -22.29
CA GLU A 294 -16.21 26.55 -23.43
C GLU A 294 -15.01 25.63 -23.58
N ILE A 295 -13.80 26.18 -23.48
CA ILE A 295 -12.54 25.42 -23.51
C ILE A 295 -12.48 24.45 -22.33
N ASP A 296 -12.80 24.90 -21.11
CA ASP A 296 -12.80 24.07 -19.91
C ASP A 296 -13.80 22.90 -20.04
N MET A 297 -15.02 23.17 -20.52
CA MET A 297 -16.02 22.12 -20.72
C MET A 297 -15.62 21.12 -21.81
N ALA A 298 -14.99 21.57 -22.90
CA ALA A 298 -14.51 20.69 -23.97
C ALA A 298 -13.37 19.78 -23.47
N SER A 299 -12.39 20.35 -22.75
CA SER A 299 -11.29 19.57 -22.18
C SER A 299 -11.78 18.54 -21.16
N LEU A 300 -12.78 18.90 -20.33
CA LEU A 300 -13.40 17.97 -19.39
C LEU A 300 -14.18 16.85 -20.11
N ASP A 301 -14.86 17.16 -21.21
CA ASP A 301 -15.58 16.16 -22.01
C ASP A 301 -14.63 15.12 -22.61
N GLU A 302 -13.51 15.56 -23.18
CA GLU A 302 -12.46 14.70 -23.73
C GLU A 302 -11.81 13.83 -22.64
N TYR A 303 -11.51 14.42 -21.48
CA TYR A 303 -11.01 13.69 -20.31
C TYR A 303 -11.99 12.59 -19.88
N LEU A 304 -13.28 12.91 -19.76
CA LEU A 304 -14.31 11.94 -19.37
C LEU A 304 -14.42 10.80 -20.39
N ILE A 305 -14.40 11.10 -21.70
CA ILE A 305 -14.41 10.06 -22.75
C ILE A 305 -13.19 9.14 -22.59
N SER A 306 -12.00 9.72 -22.50
CA SER A 306 -10.75 8.97 -22.38
C SER A 306 -10.75 8.07 -21.15
N ARG A 307 -11.21 8.60 -20.00
CA ARG A 307 -11.33 7.84 -18.75
C ARG A 307 -12.33 6.71 -18.88
N ILE A 308 -13.53 6.95 -19.42
CA ILE A 308 -14.54 5.91 -19.65
C ILE A 308 -14.00 4.78 -20.52
N VAL A 309 -13.30 5.09 -21.62
CA VAL A 309 -12.71 4.09 -22.51
C VAL A 309 -11.66 3.26 -21.77
N THR A 310 -10.73 3.92 -21.07
CA THR A 310 -9.67 3.24 -20.32
C THR A 310 -10.23 2.33 -19.23
N THR A 311 -11.22 2.81 -18.49
CA THR A 311 -11.87 2.04 -17.42
C THR A 311 -12.68 0.86 -17.98
N LYS A 312 -13.31 1.01 -19.16
CA LYS A 312 -13.95 -0.13 -19.86
C LYS A 312 -12.95 -1.22 -20.25
N THR A 313 -11.78 -0.84 -20.76
CA THR A 313 -10.71 -1.81 -21.08
C THR A 313 -10.21 -2.54 -19.83
N GLN A 314 -10.18 -1.87 -18.67
CA GLN A 314 -9.84 -2.53 -17.40
C GLN A 314 -10.88 -3.60 -17.03
N VAL A 315 -12.18 -3.33 -17.20
CA VAL A 315 -13.24 -4.33 -17.00
C VAL A 315 -13.05 -5.53 -17.92
N GLU A 316 -12.82 -5.29 -19.21
CA GLU A 316 -12.58 -6.38 -20.19
C GLU A 316 -11.38 -7.24 -19.79
N THR A 317 -10.32 -6.62 -19.27
CA THR A 317 -9.13 -7.34 -18.81
C THR A 317 -9.45 -8.22 -17.61
N LEU A 318 -10.15 -7.68 -16.60
CA LEU A 318 -10.56 -8.44 -15.41
C LEU A 318 -11.54 -9.57 -15.75
N GLU A 319 -12.47 -9.35 -16.68
CA GLU A 319 -13.39 -10.38 -17.17
C GLU A 319 -12.65 -11.50 -17.91
N ASN A 320 -11.60 -11.18 -18.68
CA ASN A 320 -10.76 -12.19 -19.33
C ASN A 320 -9.94 -13.01 -18.32
N GLU A 321 -9.35 -12.37 -17.31
CA GLU A 321 -8.65 -13.08 -16.22
C GLU A 321 -9.58 -14.01 -15.45
N LYS A 322 -10.80 -13.55 -15.15
CA LYS A 322 -11.84 -14.37 -14.53
C LYS A 322 -12.13 -15.62 -15.37
N LYS A 323 -12.32 -15.43 -16.67
CA LYS A 323 -12.59 -16.51 -17.62
C LYS A 323 -11.43 -17.52 -17.71
N GLU A 324 -10.18 -17.05 -17.64
CA GLU A 324 -9.00 -17.92 -17.62
C GLU A 324 -9.00 -18.85 -16.39
N ILE A 325 -9.28 -18.31 -15.20
CA ILE A 325 -9.37 -19.09 -13.96
C ILE A 325 -10.52 -20.12 -14.04
N GLU A 326 -11.71 -19.70 -14.47
CA GLU A 326 -12.89 -20.57 -14.55
C GLU A 326 -12.75 -21.67 -15.61
N GLU A 327 -12.45 -21.30 -16.86
CA GLU A 327 -12.49 -22.22 -17.99
C GLU A 327 -11.22 -23.05 -18.16
N VAL A 328 -10.06 -22.53 -17.73
CA VAL A 328 -8.77 -23.21 -17.91
C VAL A 328 -8.31 -23.88 -16.62
N GLU A 329 -8.15 -23.12 -15.54
CA GLU A 329 -7.50 -23.62 -14.32
C GLU A 329 -8.41 -24.57 -13.54
N ILE A 330 -9.63 -24.13 -13.19
CA ILE A 330 -10.59 -24.95 -12.44
C ILE A 330 -10.98 -26.18 -13.27
N SER A 331 -11.31 -26.01 -14.55
CA SER A 331 -11.68 -27.13 -15.43
C SER A 331 -10.56 -28.18 -15.53
N SER A 332 -9.29 -27.75 -15.64
CA SER A 332 -8.16 -28.67 -15.66
C SER A 332 -8.03 -29.49 -14.37
N LEU A 333 -8.22 -28.85 -13.21
CA LEU A 333 -8.19 -29.53 -11.91
C LEU A 333 -9.36 -30.51 -11.75
N GLU A 334 -10.56 -30.16 -12.21
CA GLU A 334 -11.72 -31.05 -12.20
C GLU A 334 -11.49 -32.30 -13.05
N GLN A 335 -10.92 -32.15 -14.26
CA GLN A 335 -10.55 -33.29 -15.11
C GLN A 335 -9.52 -34.21 -14.44
N LYS A 336 -8.51 -33.64 -13.76
CA LYS A 336 -7.54 -34.43 -12.99
C LYS A 336 -8.23 -35.22 -11.87
N ILE A 337 -9.14 -34.59 -11.13
CA ILE A 337 -9.93 -35.25 -10.08
C ILE A 337 -10.72 -36.43 -10.65
N VAL A 338 -11.37 -36.26 -11.81
CA VAL A 338 -12.11 -37.36 -12.47
C VAL A 338 -11.18 -38.53 -12.78
N SER A 339 -10.02 -38.26 -13.41
CA SER A 339 -9.04 -39.31 -13.75
C SER A 339 -8.48 -40.05 -12.52
N LEU A 340 -8.28 -39.34 -11.40
CA LEU A 340 -7.81 -39.93 -10.15
C LEU A 340 -8.88 -40.84 -9.53
N LYS A 341 -10.16 -40.44 -9.58
CA LYS A 341 -11.28 -41.25 -9.10
C LYS A 341 -11.41 -42.56 -9.88
N GLU A 342 -11.33 -42.50 -11.21
CA GLU A 342 -11.34 -43.70 -12.06
C GLU A 342 -10.17 -44.63 -11.72
N SER A 343 -8.98 -44.07 -11.49
CA SER A 343 -7.81 -44.85 -11.08
C SER A 343 -7.97 -45.52 -9.72
N ILE A 344 -8.60 -44.85 -8.74
CA ILE A 344 -8.93 -45.45 -7.44
C ILE A 344 -9.92 -46.60 -7.61
N GLN A 345 -10.95 -46.43 -8.44
CA GLN A 345 -11.94 -47.47 -8.71
C GLN A 345 -11.31 -48.71 -9.36
N ALA A 346 -10.39 -48.53 -10.30
CA ALA A 346 -9.65 -49.64 -10.93
C ALA A 346 -8.79 -50.41 -9.91
N LEU A 347 -8.17 -49.73 -8.95
CA LEU A 347 -7.36 -50.36 -7.90
C LEU A 347 -8.19 -51.26 -6.95
N GLN A 348 -9.49 -51.01 -6.84
CA GLN A 348 -10.38 -51.78 -5.96
C GLN A 348 -10.92 -53.08 -6.60
N ILE A 349 -10.87 -53.23 -7.93
CA ILE A 349 -11.63 -54.27 -8.66
C ILE A 349 -10.80 -55.55 -8.98
N GLU A 350 -9.47 -55.56 -8.90
CA GLU A 350 -8.67 -56.76 -9.27
C GLU A 350 -7.79 -57.33 -8.14
N PHE A 351 -8.29 -58.38 -7.47
CA PHE A 351 -7.43 -59.34 -6.79
C PHE A 351 -7.93 -60.78 -7.00
N VAL A 352 -7.36 -61.48 -7.98
CA VAL A 352 -7.55 -62.92 -8.18
C VAL A 352 -6.32 -63.65 -7.63
N LYS A 353 -6.50 -64.55 -6.66
CA LYS A 353 -5.41 -65.33 -6.04
C LYS A 353 -4.68 -66.16 -7.12
N PRO A 354 -3.35 -66.02 -7.29
CA PRO A 354 -2.61 -66.83 -8.28
C PRO A 354 -2.57 -68.31 -7.86
N LYS A 355 -2.71 -69.22 -8.84
CA LYS A 355 -2.63 -70.68 -8.63
C LYS A 355 -1.20 -71.09 -8.23
N ILE A 356 -1.07 -72.05 -7.31
CA ILE A 356 0.22 -72.60 -6.88
C ILE A 356 0.89 -73.27 -8.09
N LYS A 357 2.10 -72.83 -8.45
CA LYS A 357 2.93 -73.49 -9.46
C LYS A 357 3.62 -74.73 -8.84
N LEU A 358 2.84 -75.78 -8.54
CA LEU A 358 3.36 -77.00 -7.91
C LEU A 358 4.56 -77.59 -8.66
N PHE A 359 4.55 -77.50 -10.00
CA PHE A 359 5.66 -77.93 -10.84
C PHE A 359 7.00 -77.28 -10.49
N ASN A 360 6.98 -76.02 -10.04
CA ASN A 360 8.20 -75.32 -9.63
C ASN A 360 8.56 -75.63 -8.17
N ALA A 361 7.58 -75.82 -7.29
CA ALA A 361 7.82 -76.07 -5.87
C ALA A 361 8.41 -77.46 -5.59
N ILE A 362 7.96 -78.49 -6.33
CA ILE A 362 8.35 -79.89 -6.10
C ILE A 362 9.87 -80.10 -6.26
N PRO A 363 10.55 -79.65 -7.33
CA PRO A 363 12.00 -79.80 -7.47
C PRO A 363 12.78 -79.13 -6.34
N TYR A 364 12.47 -77.88 -6.00
CA TYR A 364 13.15 -77.18 -4.90
C TYR A 364 12.92 -77.87 -3.55
N GLY A 365 11.71 -78.37 -3.29
CA GLY A 365 11.42 -79.14 -2.07
C GLY A 365 12.22 -80.44 -1.99
N LEU A 366 12.32 -81.19 -3.09
CA LEU A 366 13.12 -82.42 -3.16
C LEU A 366 14.62 -82.15 -2.96
N PHE A 367 15.17 -81.16 -3.66
CA PHE A 367 16.58 -80.79 -3.50
C PHE A 367 16.89 -80.25 -2.09
N LEU A 368 15.97 -79.48 -1.51
CA LEU A 368 16.10 -78.98 -0.13
C LEU A 368 16.13 -80.14 0.87
N PHE A 369 15.23 -81.11 0.72
CA PHE A 369 15.21 -82.31 1.57
C PHE A 369 16.50 -83.14 1.43
N GLY A 370 16.96 -83.38 0.21
CA GLY A 370 18.20 -84.12 -0.05
C GLY A 370 19.43 -83.42 0.55
N THR A 371 19.52 -82.10 0.41
CA THR A 371 20.62 -81.31 0.98
C THR A 371 20.57 -81.31 2.51
N LEU A 372 19.37 -81.22 3.10
CA LEU A 372 19.19 -81.31 4.55
C LEU A 372 19.63 -82.66 5.10
N ALA A 373 19.23 -83.77 4.46
CA ALA A 373 19.63 -85.11 4.87
C ALA A 373 21.15 -85.32 4.78
N TYR A 374 21.77 -84.85 3.70
CA TYR A 374 23.23 -84.85 3.53
C TYR A 374 23.93 -84.09 4.66
N LEU A 375 23.52 -82.84 4.93
CA LEU A 375 24.12 -82.01 5.98
C LEU A 375 23.95 -82.64 7.36
N PHE A 376 22.82 -83.29 7.60
CA PHE A 376 22.53 -83.97 8.85
C PHE A 376 23.49 -85.14 9.10
N ILE A 377 23.74 -85.97 8.08
CA ILE A 377 24.71 -87.08 8.16
C ILE A 377 26.15 -86.54 8.30
N PHE A 378 26.50 -85.52 7.52
CA PHE A 378 27.83 -84.93 7.51
C PHE A 378 28.22 -84.32 8.86
N TYR A 379 27.41 -83.38 9.38
CA TYR A 379 27.71 -82.71 10.65
C TYR A 379 27.58 -83.65 11.85
N SER A 380 26.72 -84.66 11.79
CA SER A 380 26.67 -85.67 12.86
C SER A 380 27.90 -86.57 12.88
N SER A 381 28.44 -86.92 11.71
CA SER A 381 29.71 -87.65 11.58
C SER A 381 30.89 -86.84 12.09
N ALA A 382 30.99 -85.57 11.67
CA ALA A 382 32.04 -84.65 12.11
C ALA A 382 32.00 -84.42 13.64
N ALA A 383 30.81 -84.24 14.21
CA ALA A 383 30.63 -84.11 15.65
C ALA A 383 31.06 -85.38 16.40
N TYR A 384 30.72 -86.57 15.87
CA TYR A 384 31.10 -87.83 16.49
C TYR A 384 32.62 -88.02 16.52
N ILE A 385 33.30 -87.76 15.39
CA ILE A 385 34.77 -87.86 15.30
C ILE A 385 35.45 -86.88 16.27
N LEU A 386 34.92 -85.65 16.37
CA LEU A 386 35.46 -84.62 17.24
C LEU A 386 35.37 -85.01 18.72
N VAL A 387 34.26 -85.60 19.15
CA VAL A 387 34.00 -85.87 20.58
C VAL A 387 34.51 -87.25 21.00
N PHE A 388 34.30 -88.27 20.16
CA PHE A 388 34.50 -89.67 20.54
C PHE A 388 35.57 -90.39 19.70
N GLY A 389 36.04 -89.80 18.59
CA GLY A 389 36.95 -90.47 17.66
C GLY A 389 38.25 -90.99 18.30
N GLU A 390 38.95 -90.15 19.08
CA GLU A 390 40.17 -90.57 19.79
C GLU A 390 39.90 -91.55 20.94
N GLU A 391 38.75 -91.44 21.60
CA GLU A 391 38.36 -92.31 22.72
C GLU A 391 38.02 -93.72 22.21
N ASP A 392 37.19 -93.81 21.16
CA ASP A 392 36.89 -95.05 20.46
C ASP A 392 38.16 -95.76 19.98
N PHE A 393 39.11 -94.99 19.45
CA PHE A 393 40.40 -95.51 19.05
C PHE A 393 41.20 -96.10 20.23
N LYS A 394 41.29 -95.37 21.35
CA LYS A 394 41.98 -95.85 22.56
C LYS A 394 41.30 -97.11 23.14
N LEU A 395 39.97 -97.12 23.17
CA LEU A 395 39.16 -98.27 23.63
C LEU A 395 39.33 -99.50 22.73
N ALA A 396 39.31 -99.33 21.41
CA ALA A 396 39.51 -100.43 20.47
C ALA A 396 40.91 -101.07 20.63
N ARG A 397 41.94 -100.24 20.86
CA ARG A 397 43.32 -100.70 21.11
C ARG A 397 43.46 -101.42 22.46
N MET A 398 42.80 -100.94 23.51
CA MET A 398 42.81 -101.60 24.83
C MET A 398 42.11 -102.97 24.80
N ASN A 399 41.13 -103.14 23.92
CA ASN A 399 40.32 -104.36 23.80
C ASN A 399 40.78 -105.30 22.67
N ASP A 400 41.94 -105.04 22.05
CA ASP A 400 42.49 -105.80 20.92
C ASP A 400 41.50 -105.99 19.74
N ALA A 401 40.60 -105.02 19.57
CA ALA A 401 39.55 -105.02 18.56
C ALA A 401 40.03 -104.35 17.26
N PRO A 402 39.47 -104.73 16.08
CA PRO A 402 39.80 -104.06 14.82
C PRO A 402 39.39 -102.59 14.90
N VAL A 403 40.34 -101.69 14.71
CA VAL A 403 40.08 -100.25 14.66
C VAL A 403 39.46 -99.91 13.30
N PRO A 404 38.20 -99.47 13.23
CA PRO A 404 37.63 -98.98 11.98
C PRO A 404 38.35 -97.69 11.56
N PRO A 405 38.66 -97.49 10.26
CA PRO A 405 39.22 -96.23 9.80
C PRO A 405 38.24 -95.11 10.14
N PRO A 406 38.70 -93.98 10.69
CA PRO A 406 37.81 -92.88 10.99
C PRO A 406 37.34 -92.25 9.66
N GLU A 407 36.08 -92.52 9.31
CA GLU A 407 35.47 -92.01 8.08
C GLU A 407 34.75 -90.69 8.35
N ILE A 408 35.01 -89.70 7.51
CA ILE A 408 34.38 -88.36 7.59
C ILE A 408 32.86 -88.44 7.37
N PHE A 409 32.38 -89.50 6.71
CA PHE A 409 30.97 -89.79 6.49
C PHE A 409 30.58 -91.13 7.12
N ASN A 410 30.10 -91.09 8.36
CA ASN A 410 29.59 -92.27 9.06
C ASN A 410 28.07 -92.14 9.24
N PRO A 411 27.24 -92.83 8.44
CA PRO A 411 25.78 -92.76 8.57
C PRO A 411 25.27 -93.29 9.92
N ASN A 412 26.09 -94.08 10.64
CA ASN A 412 25.75 -94.63 11.94
C ASN A 412 26.16 -93.73 13.11
N ALA A 413 26.79 -92.57 12.87
CA ALA A 413 27.29 -91.65 13.91
C ALA A 413 26.22 -91.29 14.97
N ILE A 414 24.98 -91.12 14.52
CA ILE A 414 23.84 -90.80 15.41
C ILE A 414 23.47 -92.01 16.27
N SER A 415 23.45 -93.21 15.69
CA SER A 415 23.18 -94.44 16.42
C SER A 415 24.26 -94.72 17.46
N LEU A 416 25.53 -94.55 17.09
CA LEU A 416 26.67 -94.71 17.99
C LEU A 416 26.64 -93.70 19.14
N ALA A 417 26.28 -92.45 18.86
CA ALA A 417 26.13 -91.44 19.91
C ALA A 417 24.95 -91.74 20.85
N PHE A 418 23.88 -92.32 20.32
CA PHE A 418 22.75 -92.75 21.12
C PHE A 418 23.12 -93.90 22.07
N GLU A 419 23.93 -94.86 21.62
CA GLU A 419 24.46 -95.94 22.46
C GLU A 419 25.33 -95.43 23.60
N ARG A 420 26.02 -94.29 23.40
CA ARG A 420 26.78 -93.57 24.44
C ARG A 420 25.91 -92.74 25.40
N GLY A 421 24.60 -92.66 25.16
CA GLY A 421 23.62 -91.99 26.01
C GLY A 421 23.02 -90.71 25.43
N TRP A 422 21.90 -90.28 26.02
CA TRP A 422 21.10 -89.16 25.50
C TRP A 422 21.82 -87.80 25.45
N VAL A 423 22.76 -87.55 26.35
CA VAL A 423 23.54 -86.29 26.37
C VAL A 423 24.43 -86.20 25.13
N SER A 424 25.08 -87.30 24.76
CA SER A 424 25.91 -87.42 23.56
C SER A 424 25.09 -87.20 22.30
N LEU A 425 23.91 -87.81 22.22
CA LEU A 425 22.97 -87.59 21.11
C LEU A 425 22.53 -86.11 21.03
N ALA A 426 22.17 -85.49 22.16
CA ALA A 426 21.74 -84.10 22.20
C ALA A 426 22.85 -83.14 21.73
N PHE A 427 24.11 -83.40 22.12
CA PHE A 427 25.26 -82.61 21.68
C PHE A 427 25.46 -82.72 20.16
N ILE A 428 25.40 -83.92 19.59
CA ILE A 428 25.52 -84.11 18.14
C ILE A 428 24.38 -83.42 17.39
N LEU A 429 23.14 -83.56 17.85
CA LEU A 429 22.00 -82.89 17.22
C LEU A 429 22.14 -81.37 17.28
N LEU A 430 22.58 -80.81 18.41
CA LEU A 430 22.85 -79.39 18.55
C LEU A 430 23.93 -78.92 17.56
N PHE A 431 25.00 -79.71 17.40
CA PHE A 431 26.08 -79.45 16.46
C PHE A 431 25.61 -79.40 14.99
N VAL A 432 24.57 -80.16 14.65
CA VAL A 432 23.94 -80.14 13.32
C VAL A 432 22.99 -78.93 13.16
N PHE A 433 22.16 -78.65 14.16
CA PHE A 433 21.14 -77.60 14.05
C PHE A 433 21.70 -76.18 14.11
N ILE A 434 22.80 -75.95 14.82
CA ILE A 434 23.42 -74.61 14.93
C ILE A 434 23.84 -74.09 13.55
N PRO A 435 24.68 -74.78 12.74
CA PRO A 435 25.07 -74.30 11.41
C PRO A 435 23.87 -74.14 10.46
N LEU A 436 22.89 -75.06 10.51
CA LEU A 436 21.68 -74.98 9.70
C LEU A 436 20.82 -73.75 10.04
N GLY A 437 20.60 -73.48 11.33
CA GLY A 437 19.81 -72.34 11.78
C GLY A 437 20.49 -71.01 11.45
N ILE A 438 21.81 -70.94 11.65
CA ILE A 438 22.65 -69.79 11.28
C ILE A 438 22.54 -69.49 9.77
N SER A 439 22.57 -70.52 8.92
CA SER A 439 22.48 -70.40 7.46
C SER A 439 21.22 -69.66 6.99
N ILE A 440 20.09 -69.85 7.67
CA ILE A 440 18.78 -69.29 7.31
C ILE A 440 18.53 -67.89 7.93
N CYS A 441 19.25 -67.49 8.98
CA CYS A 441 18.98 -66.28 9.78
C CYS A 441 19.34 -64.92 9.12
N ASP A 442 19.03 -64.73 7.83
CA ASP A 442 19.33 -63.50 7.08
C ASP A 442 18.41 -62.29 7.41
N ARG A 443 17.26 -62.53 8.05
CA ARG A 443 16.22 -61.51 8.29
C ARG A 443 16.38 -60.71 9.58
N LEU A 444 17.14 -61.22 10.54
CA LEU A 444 17.29 -60.60 11.87
C LEU A 444 18.48 -59.63 11.98
N ILE A 445 19.26 -59.49 10.91
CA ILE A 445 20.59 -58.89 10.97
C ILE A 445 20.74 -57.79 9.90
N ASP A 446 21.09 -56.57 10.34
CA ASP A 446 21.37 -55.41 9.49
C ASP A 446 22.50 -55.65 8.48
N LYS A 447 22.49 -54.90 7.37
CA LYS A 447 23.41 -55.06 6.23
C LYS A 447 24.90 -55.06 6.63
N PHE A 448 25.31 -54.23 7.60
CA PHE A 448 26.69 -54.19 8.13
C PHE A 448 27.03 -55.38 9.04
N LYS A 449 26.04 -55.91 9.77
CA LYS A 449 26.22 -57.08 10.64
C LYS A 449 26.20 -58.40 9.85
N LYS A 450 25.66 -58.42 8.62
CA LYS A 450 25.69 -59.60 7.73
C LYS A 450 27.11 -60.02 7.34
N LEU A 451 28.02 -59.07 7.13
CA LEU A 451 29.42 -59.36 6.81
C LEU A 451 30.14 -59.98 8.01
N ALA A 452 29.98 -59.38 9.20
CA ALA A 452 30.54 -59.89 10.46
C ALA A 452 29.98 -61.29 10.82
N PHE A 453 28.69 -61.51 10.55
CA PHE A 453 28.05 -62.80 10.73
C PHE A 453 28.63 -63.86 9.78
N PHE A 454 28.77 -63.54 8.49
CA PHE A 454 29.37 -64.44 7.51
C PHE A 454 30.81 -64.81 7.86
N SER A 455 31.63 -63.85 8.30
CA SER A 455 32.97 -64.14 8.80
C SER A 455 32.95 -65.06 10.03
N GLY A 456 31.98 -64.91 10.92
CA GLY A 456 31.81 -65.79 12.09
C GLY A 456 31.48 -67.23 11.69
N VAL A 457 30.61 -67.44 10.70
CA VAL A 457 30.28 -68.79 10.19
C VAL A 457 31.50 -69.45 9.58
N VAL A 458 32.27 -68.73 8.76
CA VAL A 458 33.51 -69.25 8.17
C VAL A 458 34.53 -69.60 9.26
N ILE A 459 34.67 -68.78 10.31
CA ILE A 459 35.56 -69.06 11.44
C ILE A 459 35.15 -70.33 12.17
N VAL A 460 33.85 -70.52 12.44
CA VAL A 460 33.33 -71.73 13.09
C VAL A 460 33.58 -72.96 12.22
N ASP A 461 33.29 -72.89 10.93
CA ASP A 461 33.46 -74.01 10.00
C ASP A 461 34.95 -74.40 9.82
N VAL A 462 35.85 -73.41 9.74
CA VAL A 462 37.31 -73.62 9.77
C VAL A 462 37.76 -74.26 11.08
N SER A 463 37.17 -73.85 12.22
CA SER A 463 37.51 -74.42 13.53
C SER A 463 37.07 -75.88 13.64
N ILE A 464 35.90 -76.22 13.09
CA ILE A 464 35.38 -77.60 13.02
C ILE A 464 36.28 -78.44 12.12
N ALA A 465 36.58 -77.95 10.91
CA ALA A 465 37.47 -78.65 9.97
C ALA A 465 38.86 -78.90 10.58
N TYR A 466 39.41 -77.91 11.29
CA TYR A 466 40.68 -78.03 12.01
C TYR A 466 40.62 -79.13 13.07
N LYS A 467 39.60 -79.11 13.94
CA LYS A 467 39.49 -80.06 15.04
C LYS A 467 39.22 -81.49 14.57
N VAL A 468 38.44 -81.65 13.51
CA VAL A 468 38.21 -82.96 12.90
C VAL A 468 39.49 -83.48 12.24
N ALA A 469 40.24 -82.64 11.53
CA ALA A 469 41.53 -83.01 10.95
C ALA A 469 42.58 -83.37 12.02
N GLU A 470 42.65 -82.61 13.11
CA GLU A 470 43.50 -82.91 14.28
C GLU A 470 43.16 -84.29 14.88
N SER A 471 41.88 -84.56 15.14
CA SER A 471 41.42 -85.86 15.67
C SER A 471 41.78 -87.01 14.71
N LEU A 472 41.56 -86.84 13.41
CA LEU A 472 41.92 -87.84 12.39
C LEU A 472 43.43 -88.07 12.29
N HIS A 473 44.22 -87.00 12.34
CA HIS A 473 45.68 -87.08 12.29
C HIS A 473 46.24 -87.76 13.54
N ASN A 474 45.72 -87.43 14.72
CA ASN A 474 46.11 -88.09 15.97
C ASN A 474 45.81 -89.59 15.94
N ILE A 475 44.64 -89.99 15.42
CA ILE A 475 44.32 -91.40 15.20
C ILE A 475 45.31 -92.06 14.24
N ASN A 476 45.68 -91.39 13.14
CA ASN A 476 46.64 -91.93 12.16
C ASN A 476 48.08 -91.98 12.68
N TYR A 477 48.50 -91.01 13.51
CA TYR A 477 49.78 -91.00 14.20
C TYR A 477 49.90 -92.21 15.15
N GLU A 478 48.87 -92.45 15.96
CA GLU A 478 48.84 -93.60 16.86
C GLU A 478 48.77 -94.95 16.14
N LEU A 479 48.27 -94.98 14.89
CA LEU A 479 48.32 -96.15 14.00
C LEU A 479 49.70 -96.35 13.34
N GLY A 480 50.66 -95.44 13.53
CA GLY A 480 51.96 -95.46 12.86
C GLY A 480 51.88 -95.18 11.35
N ARG A 481 50.79 -94.54 10.89
CA ARG A 481 50.62 -94.14 9.47
C ARG A 481 51.27 -92.80 9.17
N VAL A 482 51.57 -92.02 10.20
CA VAL A 482 52.20 -90.69 10.12
C VAL A 482 53.20 -90.57 11.27
N ASP A 483 54.38 -90.02 11.00
CA ASP A 483 55.50 -89.98 11.97
C ASP A 483 55.55 -88.70 12.82
N GLU A 484 54.67 -87.72 12.53
CA GLU A 484 54.69 -86.39 13.14
C GLU A 484 53.44 -86.10 13.98
N ILE A 485 53.62 -85.42 15.11
CA ILE A 485 52.54 -84.93 15.98
C ILE A 485 51.83 -83.76 15.28
N TRP A 486 50.51 -83.63 15.46
CA TRP A 486 49.74 -82.56 14.82
C TRP A 486 50.23 -81.18 15.26
N HIS A 487 50.50 -80.32 14.27
CA HIS A 487 50.77 -78.90 14.45
C HIS A 487 49.80 -78.09 13.62
N TRP A 488 49.54 -76.85 14.05
CA TRP A 488 48.56 -76.00 13.39
C TRP A 488 48.88 -75.72 11.92
N THR A 489 50.15 -75.79 11.52
CA THR A 489 50.60 -75.63 10.13
C THR A 489 50.23 -76.80 9.22
N HIS A 490 49.98 -77.99 9.79
CA HIS A 490 49.59 -79.18 9.02
C HIS A 490 48.19 -79.06 8.41
N SER A 491 47.31 -78.23 8.99
CA SER A 491 45.97 -78.02 8.44
C SER A 491 45.95 -77.46 7.02
N TYR A 492 47.00 -76.73 6.59
CA TYR A 492 47.09 -76.20 5.22
C TYR A 492 47.40 -77.25 4.16
N GLN A 493 47.90 -78.42 4.56
CA GLN A 493 48.30 -79.51 3.66
C GLN A 493 47.46 -80.78 3.91
N ASP A 494 46.66 -80.81 4.98
CA ASP A 494 45.81 -81.96 5.30
C ASP A 494 44.59 -82.04 4.37
N THR A 495 44.41 -83.21 3.76
CA THR A 495 43.30 -83.45 2.83
C THR A 495 41.95 -83.49 3.56
N ASN A 496 41.92 -84.00 4.80
CA ASN A 496 40.68 -84.12 5.57
C ASN A 496 40.16 -82.74 6.02
N PHE A 497 41.05 -81.80 6.33
CA PHE A 497 40.71 -80.41 6.60
C PHE A 497 39.94 -79.79 5.44
N TYR A 498 40.48 -79.82 4.23
CA TYR A 498 39.79 -79.26 3.06
C TYR A 498 38.52 -80.03 2.71
N LEU A 499 38.50 -81.35 2.92
CA LEU A 499 37.31 -82.15 2.70
C LEU A 499 36.18 -81.68 3.63
N VAL A 500 36.44 -81.57 4.93
CA VAL A 500 35.42 -81.13 5.90
C VAL A 500 35.00 -79.68 5.64
N PHE A 501 35.96 -78.78 5.39
CA PHE A 501 35.66 -77.37 5.14
C PHE A 501 34.85 -77.16 3.85
N VAL A 502 35.28 -77.72 2.72
CA VAL A 502 34.63 -77.49 1.43
C VAL A 502 33.25 -78.14 1.40
N PHE A 503 33.13 -79.40 1.84
CA PHE A 503 31.86 -80.13 1.79
C PHE A 503 30.84 -79.64 2.84
N GLY A 504 31.31 -79.13 3.98
CA GLY A 504 30.48 -78.47 4.99
C GLY A 504 29.97 -77.10 4.53
N ALA A 505 30.88 -76.21 4.13
CA ALA A 505 30.53 -74.87 3.64
C ALA A 505 29.64 -74.91 2.39
N PHE A 506 29.99 -75.74 1.41
CA PHE A 506 29.22 -75.86 0.17
C PHE A 506 27.80 -76.37 0.45
N GLY A 507 27.65 -77.37 1.31
CA GLY A 507 26.35 -77.89 1.70
C GLY A 507 25.46 -76.82 2.34
N LEU A 508 26.00 -76.00 3.26
CA LEU A 508 25.26 -74.92 3.90
C LEU A 508 24.86 -73.80 2.94
N ILE A 509 25.73 -73.42 2.00
CA ILE A 509 25.44 -72.42 0.97
C ILE A 509 24.33 -72.91 0.05
N MET A 510 24.41 -74.17 -0.40
CA MET A 510 23.39 -74.79 -1.23
C MET A 510 22.04 -74.88 -0.51
N PHE A 511 22.05 -75.28 0.76
CA PHE A 511 20.86 -75.32 1.61
C PHE A 511 20.20 -73.94 1.73
N LYS A 512 21.00 -72.89 1.99
CA LYS A 512 20.54 -71.50 2.05
C LYS A 512 19.86 -71.06 0.75
N TYR A 513 20.51 -71.32 -0.38
CA TYR A 513 20.00 -70.95 -1.69
C TYR A 513 18.66 -71.64 -1.98
N LEU A 514 18.58 -72.95 -1.77
CA LEU A 514 17.38 -73.75 -1.99
C LEU A 514 16.24 -73.33 -1.06
N TYR A 515 16.54 -73.09 0.23
CA TYR A 515 15.55 -72.64 1.21
C TYR A 515 14.94 -71.29 0.80
N LYS A 516 15.78 -70.32 0.42
CA LYS A 516 15.32 -68.99 -0.03
C LYS A 516 14.40 -69.09 -1.24
N ARG A 517 14.81 -69.84 -2.27
CA ARG A 517 14.00 -70.05 -3.49
C ARG A 517 12.70 -70.77 -3.21
N PHE A 518 12.70 -71.74 -2.30
CA PHE A 518 11.51 -72.46 -1.90
C PHE A 518 10.50 -71.55 -1.21
N ILE A 519 10.94 -70.70 -0.27
CA ILE A 519 10.06 -69.77 0.47
C ILE A 519 9.52 -68.65 -0.44
N GLU A 520 10.31 -68.12 -1.38
CA GLU A 520 9.89 -67.10 -2.35
C GLU A 520 8.64 -67.53 -3.17
N ILE A 521 8.49 -68.84 -3.45
CA ILE A 521 7.33 -69.39 -4.18
C ILE A 521 6.02 -69.25 -3.37
N PHE A 522 6.11 -69.21 -2.05
CA PHE A 522 4.95 -69.08 -1.15
C PHE A 522 4.70 -67.63 -0.71
N GLU A 523 5.74 -66.80 -0.56
CA GLU A 523 5.60 -65.39 -0.17
C GLU A 523 4.86 -64.53 -1.19
N SER A 524 4.89 -64.89 -2.48
CA SER A 524 4.11 -64.22 -3.52
C SER A 524 2.58 -64.38 -3.39
N ARG A 525 2.10 -65.01 -2.31
CA ARG A 525 0.68 -65.28 -2.03
C ARG A 525 0.14 -64.54 -0.81
N ASP A 526 0.96 -63.72 -0.15
CA ASP A 526 0.49 -62.88 0.95
C ASP A 526 -0.48 -61.81 0.41
N SER A 527 -1.76 -62.15 0.36
CA SER A 527 -2.80 -61.27 -0.17
C SER A 527 -2.95 -60.00 0.64
N ASP A 528 -2.54 -60.04 1.90
CA ASP A 528 -2.69 -58.90 2.80
C ASP A 528 -1.66 -57.82 2.50
N LEU A 529 -0.44 -58.20 2.12
CA LEU A 529 0.60 -57.23 1.73
C LEU A 529 0.27 -56.49 0.42
N ASP A 530 -0.24 -57.18 -0.61
CA ASP A 530 -0.63 -56.53 -1.88
C ASP A 530 -1.89 -55.65 -1.70
N LYS A 531 -2.86 -56.12 -0.91
CA LYS A 531 -4.04 -55.35 -0.52
C LYS A 531 -3.64 -54.08 0.24
N GLN A 532 -2.72 -54.18 1.21
CA GLN A 532 -2.19 -53.04 1.94
C GLN A 532 -1.51 -52.01 1.01
N LYS A 533 -0.71 -52.47 0.03
CA LYS A 533 -0.07 -51.58 -0.96
C LYS A 533 -1.10 -50.86 -1.83
N LYS A 534 -2.11 -51.57 -2.34
CA LYS A 534 -3.19 -50.97 -3.15
C LYS A 534 -4.03 -49.99 -2.34
N MET A 535 -4.33 -50.30 -1.07
CA MET A 535 -5.02 -49.38 -0.15
C MET A 535 -4.19 -48.14 0.13
N ALA A 536 -2.88 -48.26 0.37
CA ALA A 536 -1.98 -47.12 0.55
C ALA A 536 -1.92 -46.24 -0.70
N LEU A 537 -1.85 -46.83 -1.89
CA LEU A 537 -1.85 -46.09 -3.15
C LEU A 537 -3.19 -45.39 -3.41
N ALA A 538 -4.32 -46.04 -3.09
CA ALA A 538 -5.64 -45.42 -3.17
C ALA A 538 -5.77 -44.25 -2.19
N GLN A 539 -5.24 -44.39 -0.96
CA GLN A 539 -5.21 -43.32 0.03
C GLN A 539 -4.34 -42.13 -0.42
N GLN A 540 -3.18 -42.40 -1.05
CA GLN A 540 -2.34 -41.36 -1.63
C GLN A 540 -3.10 -40.57 -2.71
N LYS A 541 -3.71 -41.27 -3.68
CA LYS A 541 -4.51 -40.65 -4.74
C LYS A 541 -5.71 -39.87 -4.18
N GLN A 542 -6.30 -40.33 -3.08
CA GLN A 542 -7.35 -39.60 -2.38
C GLN A 542 -6.83 -38.28 -1.78
N GLY A 543 -5.62 -38.29 -1.20
CA GLY A 543 -4.94 -37.08 -0.77
C GLY A 543 -4.71 -36.09 -1.90
N ASP A 544 -4.29 -36.56 -3.08
CA ASP A 544 -4.12 -35.71 -4.27
C ASP A 544 -5.45 -35.07 -4.72
N ILE A 545 -6.57 -35.81 -4.66
CA ILE A 545 -7.92 -35.27 -4.95
C ILE A 545 -8.28 -34.16 -3.96
N ASP A 546 -8.02 -34.35 -2.68
CA ASP A 546 -8.36 -33.38 -1.65
C ASP A 546 -7.52 -32.10 -1.79
N GLN A 547 -6.23 -32.23 -2.13
CA GLN A 547 -5.37 -31.08 -2.47
C GLN A 547 -5.88 -30.31 -3.70
N HIS A 548 -6.31 -31.02 -4.75
CA HIS A 548 -6.89 -30.35 -5.92
C HIS A 548 -8.21 -29.64 -5.61
N ARG A 549 -9.05 -30.21 -4.72
CA ARG A 549 -10.29 -29.56 -4.26
C ARG A 549 -10.02 -28.30 -3.44
N GLU A 550 -9.03 -28.34 -2.56
CA GLU A 550 -8.60 -27.17 -1.80
C GLU A 550 -8.14 -26.06 -2.75
N ARG A 551 -7.35 -26.39 -3.77
CA ARG A 551 -6.92 -25.43 -4.79
C ARG A 551 -8.08 -24.84 -5.60
N ILE A 552 -9.09 -25.66 -5.95
CA ILE A 552 -10.31 -25.15 -6.60
C ILE A 552 -11.04 -24.16 -5.68
N LYS A 553 -11.11 -24.43 -4.37
CA LYS A 553 -11.73 -23.53 -3.41
C LYS A 553 -10.98 -22.19 -3.32
N GLU A 554 -9.65 -22.21 -3.31
CA GLU A 554 -8.84 -20.98 -3.35
C GLU A 554 -9.15 -20.15 -4.62
N PHE A 555 -9.24 -20.79 -5.79
CA PHE A 555 -9.63 -20.10 -7.02
C PHE A 555 -11.06 -19.56 -6.97
N GLN A 556 -12.01 -20.27 -6.35
CA GLN A 556 -13.36 -19.76 -6.16
C GLN A 556 -13.40 -18.51 -5.26
N GLU A 557 -12.57 -18.47 -4.22
CA GLU A 557 -12.42 -17.27 -3.37
C GLU A 557 -11.79 -16.11 -4.17
N GLU A 558 -10.80 -16.38 -5.03
CA GLU A 558 -10.21 -15.40 -5.93
C GLU A 558 -11.22 -14.84 -6.94
N LEU A 559 -12.08 -15.68 -7.51
CA LEU A 559 -13.15 -15.26 -8.44
C LEU A 559 -14.15 -14.31 -7.76
N ILE A 560 -14.50 -14.55 -6.50
CA ILE A 560 -15.37 -13.66 -5.72
C ILE A 560 -14.71 -12.28 -5.54
N LEU A 561 -13.40 -12.24 -5.26
CA LEU A 561 -12.67 -10.98 -5.15
C LEU A 561 -12.65 -10.21 -6.47
N LYS A 562 -12.39 -10.90 -7.58
CA LYS A 562 -12.41 -10.31 -8.93
C LYS A 562 -13.81 -9.80 -9.32
N ASP A 563 -14.88 -10.51 -8.96
CA ASP A 563 -16.25 -10.05 -9.20
C ASP A 563 -16.57 -8.74 -8.47
N ASN A 564 -16.12 -8.61 -7.23
CA ASN A 564 -16.26 -7.36 -6.47
C ASN A 564 -15.46 -6.22 -7.11
N GLU A 565 -14.27 -6.49 -7.61
CA GLU A 565 -13.44 -5.51 -8.33
C GLU A 565 -14.12 -5.06 -9.64
N ILE A 566 -14.61 -6.01 -10.45
CA ILE A 566 -15.37 -5.72 -11.67
C ILE A 566 -16.60 -4.85 -11.35
N LEU A 567 -17.34 -5.17 -10.29
CA LEU A 567 -18.50 -4.39 -9.87
C LEU A 567 -18.11 -2.96 -9.50
N PHE A 568 -17.03 -2.79 -8.74
CA PHE A 568 -16.53 -1.46 -8.37
C PHE A 568 -16.16 -0.62 -9.60
N VAL A 569 -15.41 -1.22 -10.53
CA VAL A 569 -14.98 -0.53 -11.76
C VAL A 569 -16.19 -0.22 -12.67
N LYS A 570 -17.17 -1.12 -12.76
CA LYS A 570 -18.44 -0.85 -13.48
C LYS A 570 -19.22 0.31 -12.86
N ASN A 571 -19.27 0.43 -11.54
CA ASN A 571 -19.86 1.57 -10.87
C ASN A 571 -19.11 2.87 -11.17
N GLU A 572 -17.77 2.85 -11.22
CA GLU A 572 -16.98 4.03 -11.65
C GLU A 572 -17.39 4.45 -13.07
N ILE A 573 -17.48 3.52 -14.02
CA ILE A 573 -17.93 3.81 -15.40
C ILE A 573 -19.32 4.44 -15.39
N GLN A 574 -20.25 3.94 -14.57
CA GLN A 574 -21.59 4.51 -14.46
C GLN A 574 -21.53 5.96 -13.97
N THR A 575 -20.77 6.26 -12.91
CA THR A 575 -20.63 7.62 -12.38
C THR A 575 -20.00 8.59 -13.37
N LEU A 576 -18.98 8.15 -14.11
CA LEU A 576 -18.32 8.93 -15.16
C LEU A 576 -19.28 9.20 -16.32
N THR A 577 -20.05 8.19 -16.72
CA THR A 577 -21.05 8.30 -17.80
C THR A 577 -22.14 9.28 -17.41
N SER A 578 -22.70 9.17 -16.20
CA SER A 578 -23.69 10.13 -15.69
C SER A 578 -23.10 11.55 -15.61
N THR A 579 -21.86 11.71 -15.14
CA THR A 579 -21.20 13.02 -15.09
C THR A 579 -21.09 13.65 -16.48
N LYS A 580 -20.75 12.85 -17.50
CA LYS A 580 -20.72 13.28 -18.89
C LYS A 580 -22.12 13.66 -19.41
N GLU A 581 -23.14 12.87 -19.10
CA GLU A 581 -24.53 13.18 -19.47
C GLU A 581 -25.05 14.48 -18.85
N PHE A 582 -24.64 14.81 -17.62
CA PHE A 582 -25.01 16.07 -16.95
C PHE A 582 -24.14 17.27 -17.37
N LEU A 583 -23.05 17.07 -18.10
CA LEU A 583 -22.11 18.14 -18.49
C LEU A 583 -22.78 19.25 -19.33
N PRO A 584 -23.65 18.95 -20.33
CA PRO A 584 -24.36 19.99 -21.08
C PRO A 584 -25.26 20.86 -20.19
N SER A 585 -26.00 20.25 -19.25
CA SER A 585 -26.85 20.97 -18.31
C SER A 585 -26.02 21.86 -17.38
N LYS A 586 -24.85 21.37 -16.93
CA LYS A 586 -23.91 22.16 -16.13
C LYS A 586 -23.35 23.35 -16.90
N LYS A 587 -22.99 23.17 -18.17
CA LYS A 587 -22.57 24.26 -19.08
C LYS A 587 -23.69 25.30 -19.21
N ALA A 588 -24.92 24.87 -19.49
CA ALA A 588 -26.08 25.75 -19.64
C ALA A 588 -26.33 26.61 -18.38
N ASN A 589 -26.35 25.99 -17.20
CA ASN A 589 -26.56 26.71 -15.93
C ASN A 589 -25.47 27.76 -15.67
N ARG A 590 -24.22 27.46 -16.02
CA ARG A 590 -23.11 28.40 -15.82
C ARG A 590 -23.16 29.57 -16.80
N ILE A 591 -23.54 29.32 -18.05
CA ILE A 591 -23.80 30.36 -19.05
C ILE A 591 -24.91 31.30 -18.58
N GLU A 592 -26.02 30.74 -18.07
CA GLU A 592 -27.14 31.53 -17.55
C GLU A 592 -26.69 32.43 -16.38
N LYS A 593 -25.89 31.88 -15.46
CA LYS A 593 -25.35 32.65 -14.33
C LYS A 593 -24.45 33.81 -14.78
N ILE A 594 -23.56 33.58 -15.75
CA ILE A 594 -22.69 34.64 -16.31
C ILE A 594 -23.55 35.74 -16.96
N LYS A 595 -24.56 35.36 -17.75
CA LYS A 595 -25.48 36.32 -18.38
C LYS A 595 -26.29 37.12 -17.35
N ALA A 596 -26.76 36.47 -16.28
CA ALA A 596 -27.48 37.15 -15.20
C ALA A 596 -26.58 38.14 -14.45
N GLU A 597 -25.34 37.76 -14.13
CA GLU A 597 -24.35 38.64 -13.49
C GLU A 597 -24.02 39.85 -14.39
N LEU A 598 -23.84 39.64 -15.70
CA LEU A 598 -23.62 40.72 -16.67
C LEU A 598 -24.80 41.70 -16.68
N ASN A 599 -26.03 41.20 -16.77
CA ASN A 599 -27.23 42.05 -16.79
C ASN A 599 -27.35 42.90 -15.51
N ILE A 600 -27.05 42.32 -14.34
CA ILE A 600 -27.06 43.06 -13.06
C ILE A 600 -26.01 44.18 -13.08
N ARG A 601 -24.81 43.93 -13.61
CA ARG A 601 -23.75 44.95 -13.69
C ARG A 601 -24.11 46.08 -14.65
N ILE A 602 -24.65 45.75 -15.82
CA ILE A 602 -25.14 46.74 -16.80
C ILE A 602 -26.23 47.62 -16.16
N GLN A 603 -27.23 47.02 -15.51
CA GLN A 603 -28.29 47.76 -14.83
C GLN A 603 -27.75 48.68 -13.72
N ASN A 604 -26.73 48.23 -12.98
CA ASN A 604 -26.10 49.07 -11.95
C ASN A 604 -25.38 50.28 -12.58
N ILE A 605 -24.65 50.08 -13.68
CA ILE A 605 -23.97 51.17 -14.42
C ILE A 605 -24.99 52.18 -14.95
N GLU A 606 -26.07 51.72 -15.60
CA GLU A 606 -27.14 52.57 -16.12
C GLU A 606 -27.84 53.36 -14.98
N ARG A 607 -28.12 52.69 -13.86
CA ARG A 607 -28.73 53.31 -12.67
C ARG A 607 -27.83 54.40 -12.10
N ILE A 608 -26.54 54.12 -11.91
CA ILE A 608 -25.57 55.09 -11.39
C ILE A 608 -25.46 56.28 -12.35
N THR A 609 -25.34 56.02 -13.66
CA THR A 609 -25.28 57.06 -14.69
C THR A 609 -26.49 57.99 -14.63
N THR A 610 -27.68 57.42 -14.44
CA THR A 610 -28.94 58.16 -14.30
C THR A 610 -28.94 59.04 -13.05
N ILE A 611 -28.48 58.52 -11.91
CA ILE A 611 -28.36 59.27 -10.65
C ILE A 611 -27.41 60.45 -10.82
N TYR A 612 -26.21 60.22 -11.37
CA TYR A 612 -25.21 61.28 -11.57
C TYR A 612 -25.67 62.32 -12.58
N SER A 613 -26.35 61.92 -13.66
CA SER A 613 -26.94 62.86 -14.62
C SER A 613 -28.00 63.75 -13.94
N SER A 614 -28.86 63.17 -13.09
CA SER A 614 -29.85 63.92 -12.32
C SER A 614 -29.22 64.85 -11.29
N HIS A 615 -28.11 64.46 -10.67
CA HIS A 615 -27.34 65.34 -9.77
C HIS A 615 -26.78 66.56 -10.51
N ILE A 616 -26.29 66.38 -11.75
CA ILE A 616 -25.82 67.48 -12.61
C ILE A 616 -26.97 68.42 -12.97
N ASP A 617 -28.14 67.88 -13.30
CA ASP A 617 -29.34 68.66 -13.64
C ASP A 617 -29.81 69.54 -12.48
N ASN A 618 -29.77 69.00 -11.26
CA ASN A 618 -30.26 69.67 -10.06
C ASN A 618 -29.20 70.51 -9.32
N ASP A 619 -28.04 70.76 -9.94
CA ASP A 619 -26.91 71.50 -9.34
C ASP A 619 -26.36 70.87 -8.05
N ILE A 620 -26.54 69.56 -7.86
CA ILE A 620 -26.06 68.77 -6.72
C ILE A 620 -24.73 68.11 -7.11
N LEU A 621 -23.74 68.92 -7.49
CA LEU A 621 -22.40 68.42 -7.79
C LEU A 621 -21.61 68.18 -6.49
N PRO A 622 -21.04 66.99 -6.26
CA PRO A 622 -20.09 66.79 -5.16
C PRO A 622 -18.83 67.59 -5.47
N ILE A 623 -18.55 68.60 -4.65
CA ILE A 623 -17.38 69.47 -4.82
C ILE A 623 -16.44 69.15 -3.68
N SER A 624 -15.22 68.72 -3.98
CA SER A 624 -14.30 68.38 -2.90
C SER A 624 -13.84 69.62 -2.14
N ILE A 625 -13.69 69.48 -0.82
CA ILE A 625 -12.96 70.43 0.04
C ILE A 625 -11.54 70.67 -0.51
N ASP A 626 -10.98 69.69 -1.21
CA ASP A 626 -9.67 69.81 -1.86
C ASP A 626 -9.66 70.83 -3.00
N SER A 627 -10.77 70.96 -3.75
CA SER A 627 -10.88 71.93 -4.85
C SER A 627 -10.86 73.38 -4.36
N ILE A 628 -11.53 73.67 -3.23
CA ILE A 628 -11.46 75.00 -2.60
C ILE A 628 -10.11 75.24 -1.93
N ASN A 629 -9.51 74.20 -1.33
CA ASN A 629 -8.17 74.31 -0.75
C ASN A 629 -7.11 74.65 -1.79
N ASP A 630 -7.17 74.04 -2.98
CA ASP A 630 -6.25 74.34 -4.08
C ASP A 630 -6.34 75.82 -4.50
N ARG A 631 -7.56 76.34 -4.66
CA ARG A 631 -7.80 77.76 -4.99
C ARG A 631 -7.24 78.72 -3.92
N ILE A 632 -7.48 78.42 -2.64
CA ILE A 632 -6.94 79.21 -1.53
C ILE A 632 -5.41 79.17 -1.52
N ASN A 633 -4.80 78.01 -1.74
CA ASN A 633 -3.35 77.87 -1.75
C ASN A 633 -2.71 78.68 -2.89
N ILE A 634 -3.29 78.64 -4.10
CA ILE A 634 -2.82 79.44 -5.25
C ILE A 634 -2.96 80.94 -4.97
N TYR A 635 -4.07 81.34 -4.35
CA TYR A 635 -4.27 82.73 -3.95
C TYR A 635 -3.21 83.20 -2.93
N LEU A 636 -2.92 82.36 -1.92
CA LEU A 636 -1.89 82.60 -0.91
C LEU A 636 -0.47 82.60 -1.50
N GLU A 637 -0.22 81.78 -2.53
CA GLU A 637 1.04 81.80 -3.26
C GLU A 637 1.28 83.18 -3.89
N GLY A 638 0.27 83.73 -4.59
CA GLY A 638 0.30 85.10 -5.11
C GLY A 638 0.51 86.14 -4.02
N TRP A 639 -0.21 86.00 -2.90
CA TRP A 639 -0.07 86.88 -1.74
C TRP A 639 1.36 86.87 -1.16
N SER A 640 1.96 85.68 -1.06
CA SER A 640 3.32 85.47 -0.55
C SER A 640 4.38 86.02 -1.50
N ASN A 641 4.20 85.88 -2.81
CA ASN A 641 5.11 86.45 -3.80
C ASN A 641 5.29 87.95 -3.61
N TYR A 642 4.20 88.70 -3.40
CA TYR A 642 4.29 90.13 -3.10
C TYR A 642 5.08 90.41 -1.81
N LEU A 643 4.87 89.61 -0.76
CA LEU A 643 5.60 89.79 0.50
C LEU A 643 7.10 89.61 0.33
N HIS A 644 7.51 88.60 -0.45
CA HIS A 644 8.91 88.36 -0.78
C HIS A 644 9.51 89.43 -1.70
N ASP A 645 8.71 90.00 -2.60
CA ASP A 645 9.14 91.06 -3.50
C ASP A 645 9.32 92.42 -2.80
N GLN A 646 8.59 92.69 -1.71
CA GLN A 646 8.58 94.00 -1.04
C GLN A 646 9.29 94.04 0.31
N TYR A 647 9.33 92.94 1.05
CA TYR A 647 9.89 92.91 2.40
C TYR A 647 11.15 92.05 2.46
N ASN A 648 11.99 92.30 3.46
CA ASN A 648 13.11 91.42 3.75
C ASN A 648 12.61 90.02 4.17
N VAL A 649 13.47 89.01 4.05
CA VAL A 649 13.10 87.60 4.27
C VAL A 649 12.42 87.36 5.62
N ASN A 650 12.93 87.96 6.70
CA ASN A 650 12.37 87.75 8.05
C ASN A 650 10.97 88.35 8.20
N ILE A 651 10.75 89.58 7.69
CA ILE A 651 9.44 90.26 7.74
C ILE A 651 8.45 89.57 6.80
N ALA A 652 8.90 89.14 5.61
CA ALA A 652 8.09 88.39 4.67
C ALA A 652 7.62 87.05 5.26
N MET A 653 8.51 86.33 5.96
CA MET A 653 8.18 85.09 6.66
C MET A 653 7.20 85.31 7.81
N GLU A 654 7.39 86.35 8.63
CA GLU A 654 6.48 86.66 9.74
C GLU A 654 5.08 87.04 9.22
N LYS A 655 5.01 87.91 8.21
CA LYS A 655 3.75 88.29 7.56
C LYS A 655 3.08 87.11 6.86
N GLY A 656 3.88 86.25 6.21
CA GLY A 656 3.41 85.03 5.56
C GLY A 656 2.83 84.02 6.54
N GLN A 657 3.47 83.82 7.70
CA GLN A 657 2.94 82.96 8.77
C GLN A 657 1.61 83.49 9.31
N LYS A 658 1.52 84.80 9.58
CA LYS A 658 0.28 85.44 10.03
C LYS A 658 -0.85 85.30 8.99
N ALA A 659 -0.54 85.43 7.70
CA ALA A 659 -1.49 85.21 6.62
C ALA A 659 -1.95 83.74 6.54
N LEU A 660 -1.03 82.78 6.68
CA LEU A 660 -1.36 81.35 6.69
C LEU A 660 -2.25 80.99 7.88
N GLU A 661 -1.97 81.55 9.05
CA GLU A 661 -2.77 81.34 10.26
C GLU A 661 -4.17 81.95 10.13
N GLU A 662 -4.28 83.13 9.54
CA GLU A 662 -5.57 83.76 9.26
C GLU A 662 -6.39 82.98 8.21
N ALA A 663 -5.74 82.45 7.17
CA ALA A 663 -6.38 81.55 6.21
C ALA A 663 -6.82 80.24 6.87
N ARG A 664 -6.05 79.71 7.82
CA ARG A 664 -6.43 78.52 8.60
C ARG A 664 -7.66 78.80 9.47
N LYS A 665 -7.71 79.95 10.14
CA LYS A 665 -8.88 80.38 10.92
C LYS A 665 -10.11 80.52 10.04
N TRP A 666 -9.98 81.18 8.88
CA TRP A 666 -11.05 81.31 7.91
C TRP A 666 -11.61 79.95 7.49
N LYS A 667 -10.73 78.97 7.19
CA LYS A 667 -11.13 77.60 6.84
C LYS A 667 -11.92 76.93 7.96
N VAL A 668 -11.38 76.95 9.19
CA VAL A 668 -12.02 76.34 10.37
C VAL A 668 -13.38 76.98 10.63
N GLU A 669 -13.47 78.31 10.64
CA GLU A 669 -14.73 79.01 10.88
C GLU A 669 -15.80 78.70 9.84
N ARG A 670 -15.43 78.64 8.56
CA ARG A 670 -16.36 78.39 7.46
C ARG A 670 -16.85 76.93 7.45
N VAL A 671 -15.96 75.98 7.74
CA VAL A 671 -16.28 74.54 7.86
C VAL A 671 -17.14 74.26 9.10
N GLU A 672 -16.74 74.76 10.28
CA GLU A 672 -17.43 74.50 11.56
C GLU A 672 -18.79 75.19 11.65
N LYS A 673 -18.93 76.41 11.11
CA LYS A 673 -20.21 77.15 11.13
C LYS A 673 -21.17 76.75 10.00
N LYS A 674 -20.84 75.74 9.17
CA LYS A 674 -21.60 75.34 7.96
C LYS A 674 -21.91 76.52 7.02
N LEU A 675 -21.02 77.50 6.96
CA LEU A 675 -21.14 78.66 6.06
C LEU A 675 -20.55 78.37 4.67
N ILE A 676 -20.02 77.17 4.48
CA ILE A 676 -19.66 76.59 3.19
C ILE A 676 -20.90 75.92 2.60
N ASP A 677 -21.07 76.04 1.28
CA ASP A 677 -22.13 75.41 0.52
C ASP A 677 -22.15 73.91 0.83
N THR A 678 -23.34 73.39 1.16
CA THR A 678 -23.51 71.98 1.55
C THR A 678 -23.04 70.99 0.49
N ARG A 679 -22.92 71.43 -0.77
CA ARG A 679 -22.37 70.66 -1.90
C ARG A 679 -20.86 70.41 -1.78
N ILE A 680 -20.16 71.17 -0.94
CA ILE A 680 -18.70 71.07 -0.71
C ILE A 680 -18.37 70.10 0.45
N LEU A 681 -19.35 69.77 1.29
CA LEU A 681 -19.17 68.97 2.51
C LEU A 681 -19.43 67.46 2.31
N LYS A 682 -19.75 67.03 1.09
CA LYS A 682 -19.98 65.64 0.68
C LYS A 682 -19.00 65.27 -0.42
#